data_AF-A0A235GB60-F1
#
_entry.id   AF-A0A235GB60-F1
#
_cell.length_a   1.000
_cell.length_b   1.000
_cell.length_c   1.000
_cell.angle_alpha   90.00
_cell.angle_beta   90.00
_cell.angle_gamma   90.00
#
_symmetry.space_group_name_H-M   'P 1'
#
loop_
_entity.id
_entity.type
_entity.pdbx_description
1 polymer ?
#
loop_
_entity_poly.entity_id
_entity_poly.type
_entity_poly.pdbx_seq_one_letter_code
_entity_poly.pdbx_strand_id
1 'polypeptide(L)'
;MSKKVVEKNPAKKNPPITGSPGPATPPLEEPVEPSGPLPPKADQSSPQLRTATATTVDGPESARGQQGEYLTTAQGARLRDTDHSLKAGPRGPTLLQDHQLREKITHFDHERIPERVVHARGAGAHGVFRAFGAAEKVTKAGFLRRAVETPVFVRFSTVLGSRGSADAVRDTRGFATKFYTDEGTFDLVGNNIPVFFIQDGIKFPDIVHAAKPHPDREIPQAQSAHDTFWDFVSLHTEATAHTLWNMSDRGIPRSYRMMEGFGVHTFRLLNDDGETSLVKFHWKPRLGVHSVVWEEAQLINGFDPDFHRRDLADAIEAGAYPEWELGIQVFPDTPEQMFEGIDLLDPTKFVPEELAPVQPIGVMTLNANPTNFFAETEQIAFHPGHLVPGIDVTDDPLLQARLFSYLDTQISRLGGPNFGQLPINRPHAPINDMFRDGMHQSAVHSGVAPYKPNSLDGGCPFSAGAESGAFIDVPLGLEAATKLRASPASFDDHFSQARLFYSSLSDIEKTHVAQAYTFELGKCYEQPIKERTLLVIANIDAELCATVAAGLGLPAPKPSVPFDDAPTPSPALSQVGAEWPVAGRVVGIVADENSDLAGVRVAVSALAADGMVPLVIGPHGGTVDSDSATVAVSRTFDTARSIEFDALLLAGAPTDPRLDILLAEMFRHGKVIGAWNDGTVLLESAGLTASDGIIIGEDGPSVLEQVVALLKSHRVWSRL
;
A
#
# COMPACT_ATOMS: atom_id res chain seq x y z
N MET A 1 -21.54 -40.15 -7.54
CA MET A 1 -20.58 -40.87 -8.40
C MET A 1 -20.50 -40.17 -9.74
N SER A 2 -19.42 -39.44 -10.00
CA SER A 2 -18.71 -39.39 -11.28
C SER A 2 -17.46 -38.53 -11.05
N LYS A 3 -16.39 -39.16 -10.58
CA LYS A 3 -15.07 -38.52 -10.46
C LYS A 3 -14.53 -38.33 -11.88
N LYS A 4 -14.60 -37.12 -12.42
CA LYS A 4 -13.77 -36.76 -13.57
C LYS A 4 -12.32 -36.74 -13.09
N VAL A 5 -11.57 -37.74 -13.53
CA VAL A 5 -10.12 -37.79 -13.41
C VAL A 5 -9.58 -36.62 -14.24
N VAL A 6 -9.08 -35.59 -13.56
CA VAL A 6 -8.25 -34.56 -14.17
C VAL A 6 -6.91 -35.24 -14.45
N GLU A 7 -6.61 -35.49 -15.72
CA GLU A 7 -5.27 -35.86 -16.16
C GLU A 7 -4.32 -34.69 -15.83
N LYS A 8 -3.62 -34.81 -14.70
CA LYS A 8 -2.43 -34.01 -14.41
C LYS A 8 -1.32 -34.51 -15.34
N ASN A 9 -1.10 -33.80 -16.45
CA ASN A 9 0.12 -33.90 -17.22
C ASN A 9 1.10 -32.83 -16.69
N PRO A 10 2.07 -33.14 -15.80
CA PRO A 10 2.79 -32.12 -15.03
C PRO A 10 4.02 -31.53 -15.74
N ALA A 11 4.23 -31.80 -17.03
CA ALA A 11 5.58 -31.68 -17.62
C ALA A 11 5.74 -30.72 -18.82
N LYS A 12 4.80 -29.82 -19.14
CA LYS A 12 4.89 -29.02 -20.40
C LYS A 12 4.41 -27.57 -20.39
N LYS A 13 4.08 -26.95 -19.26
CA LYS A 13 3.71 -25.53 -19.27
C LYS A 13 4.51 -24.79 -18.22
N ASN A 14 5.30 -23.81 -18.67
CA ASN A 14 5.82 -22.76 -17.80
C ASN A 14 4.67 -22.19 -16.95
N PRO A 15 4.95 -21.72 -15.73
CA PRO A 15 3.95 -21.00 -14.96
C PRO A 15 3.33 -19.88 -15.83
N PRO A 16 2.01 -19.67 -15.75
CA PRO A 16 1.35 -18.61 -16.52
C PRO A 16 1.99 -17.26 -16.15
N ILE A 17 2.32 -16.46 -17.17
CA ILE A 17 2.87 -15.12 -16.99
C ILE A 17 1.75 -14.20 -16.49
N THR A 18 1.99 -13.52 -15.37
CA THR A 18 1.06 -12.52 -14.79
C THR A 18 0.94 -11.29 -15.69
N GLY A 19 -0.12 -10.50 -15.47
CA GLY A 19 -0.36 -9.27 -16.23
C GLY A 19 -1.11 -9.48 -17.55
N SER A 20 -1.69 -10.67 -17.77
CA SER A 20 -2.55 -10.90 -18.93
C SER A 20 -3.78 -9.98 -18.90
N PRO A 21 -4.16 -9.33 -20.02
CA PRO A 21 -5.20 -8.29 -20.00
C PRO A 21 -6.63 -8.84 -19.91
N GLY A 22 -6.83 -10.13 -20.18
CA GLY A 22 -8.16 -10.74 -20.20
C GLY A 22 -8.10 -12.24 -19.91
N PRO A 23 -9.27 -12.88 -19.68
CA PRO A 23 -9.37 -14.29 -19.29
C PRO A 23 -9.10 -15.27 -20.45
N ALA A 24 -9.04 -14.77 -21.69
CA ALA A 24 -8.87 -15.57 -22.89
C ALA A 24 -7.90 -14.88 -23.86
N THR A 25 -7.13 -15.66 -24.60
CA THR A 25 -6.27 -15.17 -25.68
C THR A 25 -7.14 -14.66 -26.83
N PRO A 26 -6.91 -13.43 -27.33
CA PRO A 26 -7.65 -12.92 -28.49
C PRO A 26 -7.29 -13.73 -29.76
N PRO A 27 -8.26 -13.95 -30.67
CA PRO A 27 -7.96 -14.53 -31.98
C PRO A 27 -7.08 -13.57 -32.81
N LEU A 28 -6.33 -14.14 -33.76
CA LEU A 28 -5.56 -13.34 -34.72
C LEU A 28 -6.49 -12.57 -35.67
N GLU A 29 -7.54 -13.23 -36.13
CA GLU A 29 -8.55 -12.63 -37.01
C GLU A 29 -9.50 -11.75 -36.20
N GLU A 30 -9.97 -10.65 -36.83
CA GLU A 30 -10.96 -9.77 -36.24
C GLU A 30 -12.24 -10.55 -35.87
N PRO A 31 -12.73 -10.46 -34.62
CA PRO A 31 -14.02 -11.04 -34.26
C PRO A 31 -15.16 -10.28 -34.99
N VAL A 32 -15.78 -10.94 -35.98
CA VAL A 32 -16.92 -10.38 -36.75
C VAL A 32 -18.29 -10.89 -36.28
N GLU A 33 -18.31 -11.89 -35.40
CA GLU A 33 -19.52 -12.45 -34.81
C GLU A 33 -19.57 -12.17 -33.31
N PRO A 34 -20.73 -11.79 -32.74
CA PRO A 34 -20.87 -11.55 -31.31
C PRO A 34 -20.68 -12.84 -30.50
N SER A 35 -19.94 -12.76 -29.39
CA SER A 35 -19.68 -13.90 -28.50
C SER A 35 -19.88 -13.55 -27.01
N GLY A 36 -20.72 -12.55 -26.73
CA GLY A 36 -20.95 -11.99 -25.39
C GLY A 36 -19.72 -11.33 -24.75
N PRO A 37 -19.91 -10.62 -23.62
CA PRO A 37 -18.80 -10.14 -22.82
C PRO A 37 -18.07 -11.33 -22.18
N LEU A 38 -16.74 -11.32 -22.24
CA LEU A 38 -15.93 -12.31 -21.52
C LEU A 38 -16.11 -12.12 -20.00
N PRO A 39 -16.05 -13.21 -19.21
CA PRO A 39 -16.09 -13.10 -17.76
C PRO A 39 -14.85 -12.33 -17.22
N PRO A 40 -14.88 -11.83 -15.98
CA PRO A 40 -13.67 -11.36 -15.32
C PRO A 40 -12.60 -12.46 -15.24
N LYS A 41 -11.34 -12.07 -15.04
CA LYS A 41 -10.25 -13.03 -14.77
C LYS A 41 -10.48 -13.72 -13.42
N ALA A 42 -9.89 -14.90 -13.25
CA ALA A 42 -10.07 -15.71 -12.04
C ALA A 42 -9.51 -15.05 -10.76
N ASP A 43 -8.56 -14.12 -10.91
CA ASP A 43 -7.97 -13.33 -9.82
C ASP A 43 -8.77 -12.06 -9.50
N GLN A 44 -9.88 -11.80 -10.19
CA GLN A 44 -10.68 -10.58 -10.01
C GLN A 44 -11.99 -10.85 -9.28
N SER A 45 -12.37 -9.93 -8.40
CA SER A 45 -13.67 -9.91 -7.72
C SER A 45 -14.32 -8.54 -7.81
N SER A 46 -15.65 -8.51 -7.81
CA SER A 46 -16.45 -7.27 -7.81
C SER A 46 -17.11 -7.03 -6.45
N PRO A 47 -17.58 -5.81 -6.14
CA PRO A 47 -18.32 -5.55 -4.91
C PRO A 47 -19.60 -6.38 -4.84
N GLN A 48 -19.89 -6.93 -3.65
CA GLN A 48 -21.07 -7.79 -3.42
C GLN A 48 -22.36 -7.14 -3.96
N LEU A 49 -23.24 -7.95 -4.54
CA LEU A 49 -24.54 -7.52 -5.02
C LEU A 49 -25.47 -7.16 -3.84
N ARG A 50 -25.47 -5.87 -3.51
CA ARG A 50 -26.35 -5.26 -2.52
C ARG A 50 -27.06 -4.04 -3.09
N THR A 51 -28.28 -3.76 -2.65
CA THR A 51 -28.99 -2.49 -2.92
C THR A 51 -28.28 -1.31 -2.25
N ALA A 52 -28.71 -0.07 -2.53
CA ALA A 52 -28.17 1.12 -1.85
C ALA A 52 -28.47 1.14 -0.33
N THR A 53 -29.43 0.32 0.14
CA THR A 53 -29.77 0.12 1.56
C THR A 53 -29.21 -1.19 2.13
N ALA A 54 -28.16 -1.72 1.50
CA ALA A 54 -27.40 -2.91 1.91
C ALA A 54 -28.14 -4.27 1.86
N THR A 55 -29.34 -4.34 1.28
CA THR A 55 -30.04 -5.63 1.07
C THR A 55 -29.34 -6.46 -0.01
N THR A 56 -29.03 -7.72 0.29
CA THR A 56 -28.46 -8.66 -0.69
C THR A 56 -29.41 -8.88 -1.87
N VAL A 57 -28.86 -8.94 -3.08
CA VAL A 57 -29.60 -9.19 -4.32
C VAL A 57 -29.08 -10.48 -4.95
N ASP A 58 -29.99 -11.38 -5.31
CA ASP A 58 -29.64 -12.60 -6.03
C ASP A 58 -29.20 -12.28 -7.47
N GLY A 59 -28.10 -12.88 -7.91
CA GLY A 59 -27.59 -12.73 -9.27
C GLY A 59 -26.13 -13.14 -9.40
N PRO A 60 -25.61 -13.23 -10.64
CA PRO A 60 -24.18 -13.45 -10.87
C PRO A 60 -23.38 -12.22 -10.44
N GLU A 61 -22.15 -12.38 -9.95
CA GLU A 61 -21.28 -11.25 -9.55
C GLU A 61 -21.06 -10.20 -10.66
N SER A 62 -21.19 -10.63 -11.93
CA SER A 62 -21.12 -9.77 -13.10
C SER A 62 -22.38 -8.92 -13.34
N ALA A 63 -23.46 -9.03 -12.55
CA ALA A 63 -24.74 -8.37 -12.80
C ALA A 63 -24.69 -6.84 -12.79
N ARG A 64 -23.64 -6.23 -12.22
CA ARG A 64 -23.39 -4.78 -12.28
C ARG A 64 -22.70 -4.34 -13.58
N GLY A 65 -22.16 -5.28 -14.35
CA GLY A 65 -21.45 -5.05 -15.61
C GLY A 65 -22.34 -5.20 -16.84
N GLN A 66 -21.74 -4.99 -18.01
CA GLN A 66 -22.40 -5.15 -19.32
C GLN A 66 -22.79 -6.61 -19.57
N GLN A 67 -24.01 -6.85 -20.08
CA GLN A 67 -24.56 -8.20 -20.31
C GLN A 67 -24.79 -8.53 -21.80
N GLY A 68 -24.82 -7.51 -22.67
CA GLY A 68 -25.23 -7.66 -24.07
C GLY A 68 -24.05 -7.83 -25.02
N GLU A 69 -24.32 -8.42 -26.18
CA GLU A 69 -23.31 -8.65 -27.23
C GLU A 69 -23.21 -7.49 -28.24
N TYR A 70 -24.13 -6.53 -28.16
CA TYR A 70 -24.24 -5.40 -29.10
C TYR A 70 -23.85 -4.10 -28.41
N LEU A 71 -23.07 -3.28 -29.11
CA LEU A 71 -22.76 -1.91 -28.68
C LEU A 71 -24.03 -1.06 -28.66
N THR A 72 -24.23 -0.31 -27.58
CA THR A 72 -25.37 0.59 -27.41
C THR A 72 -24.93 2.00 -27.00
N THR A 73 -25.84 2.96 -27.12
CA THR A 73 -25.77 4.21 -26.33
C THR A 73 -25.97 3.91 -24.84
N ALA A 74 -25.73 4.88 -23.94
CA ALA A 74 -26.00 4.70 -22.51
C ALA A 74 -27.50 4.61 -22.21
N GLN A 75 -28.36 4.98 -23.17
CA GLN A 75 -29.82 4.77 -23.12
C GLN A 75 -30.26 3.40 -23.69
N GLY A 76 -29.31 2.54 -24.09
CA GLY A 76 -29.59 1.17 -24.54
C GLY A 76 -29.98 1.03 -26.02
N ALA A 77 -29.86 2.10 -26.84
CA ALA A 77 -30.12 2.00 -28.28
C ALA A 77 -28.92 1.36 -29.01
N ARG A 78 -29.17 0.29 -29.78
CA ARG A 78 -28.12 -0.40 -30.56
C ARG A 78 -27.52 0.50 -31.63
N LEU A 79 -26.21 0.41 -31.80
CA LEU A 79 -25.44 1.20 -32.75
C LEU A 79 -25.04 0.35 -33.96
N ARG A 80 -25.12 0.93 -35.16
CA ARG A 80 -24.73 0.28 -36.41
C ARG A 80 -23.29 0.57 -36.85
N ASP A 81 -22.74 1.68 -36.34
CA ASP A 81 -21.45 2.25 -36.74
C ASP A 81 -20.95 3.10 -35.56
N THR A 82 -19.66 3.05 -35.26
CA THR A 82 -19.02 3.91 -34.24
C THR A 82 -17.77 4.64 -34.75
N ASP A 83 -17.43 4.45 -36.01
CA ASP A 83 -16.22 5.00 -36.62
C ASP A 83 -16.50 6.32 -37.33
N HIS A 84 -17.77 6.57 -37.66
CA HIS A 84 -18.18 7.76 -38.41
C HIS A 84 -19.23 8.59 -37.68
N SER A 85 -18.98 9.89 -37.59
CA SER A 85 -20.04 10.86 -37.24
C SER A 85 -21.07 10.98 -38.36
N LEU A 86 -22.30 11.33 -38.00
CA LEU A 86 -23.35 11.71 -38.92
C LEU A 86 -23.04 13.06 -39.56
N LYS A 87 -22.94 13.08 -40.89
CA LYS A 87 -22.55 14.26 -41.69
C LYS A 87 -23.54 14.56 -42.81
N ALA A 88 -23.56 15.80 -43.30
CA ALA A 88 -24.25 16.18 -44.54
C ALA A 88 -23.50 15.69 -45.79
N GLY A 89 -23.54 14.36 -46.03
CA GLY A 89 -22.73 13.70 -47.06
C GLY A 89 -21.35 13.27 -46.54
N PRO A 90 -20.65 12.36 -47.25
CA PRO A 90 -19.41 11.73 -46.73
C PRO A 90 -18.27 12.72 -46.43
N ARG A 91 -18.25 13.87 -47.10
CA ARG A 91 -17.30 14.98 -46.91
C ARG A 91 -17.93 16.26 -46.34
N GLY A 92 -19.18 16.18 -45.89
CA GLY A 92 -19.90 17.33 -45.33
C GLY A 92 -19.59 17.59 -43.86
N PRO A 93 -20.13 18.68 -43.29
CA PRO A 93 -20.03 18.96 -41.86
C PRO A 93 -20.77 17.91 -41.02
N THR A 94 -20.27 17.68 -39.81
CA THR A 94 -20.94 16.90 -38.76
C THR A 94 -22.23 17.59 -38.32
N LEU A 95 -23.29 16.82 -38.10
CA LEU A 95 -24.61 17.33 -37.74
C LEU A 95 -24.84 17.25 -36.23
N LEU A 96 -25.34 18.34 -35.62
CA LEU A 96 -25.65 18.37 -34.19
C LEU A 96 -26.71 17.34 -33.77
N GLN A 97 -27.55 16.88 -34.70
CA GLN A 97 -28.54 15.82 -34.46
C GLN A 97 -27.92 14.44 -34.18
N ASP A 98 -26.60 14.28 -34.39
CA ASP A 98 -25.87 13.07 -34.02
C ASP A 98 -25.87 12.87 -32.49
N HIS A 99 -26.76 12.01 -32.01
CA HIS A 99 -26.90 11.75 -30.58
C HIS A 99 -25.79 10.85 -30.04
N GLN A 100 -25.34 9.86 -30.82
CA GLN A 100 -24.25 8.96 -30.45
C GLN A 100 -22.95 9.73 -30.25
N LEU A 101 -22.60 10.61 -31.20
CA LEU A 101 -21.40 11.45 -31.09
C LEU A 101 -21.45 12.29 -29.80
N ARG A 102 -22.54 13.03 -29.60
CA ARG A 102 -22.68 13.92 -28.45
C ARG A 102 -22.59 13.15 -27.13
N GLU A 103 -23.32 12.05 -27.01
CA GLU A 103 -23.36 11.24 -25.79
C GLU A 103 -21.99 10.62 -25.45
N LYS A 104 -21.29 10.05 -26.45
CA LYS A 104 -19.94 9.48 -26.27
C LYS A 104 -18.92 10.53 -25.84
N ILE A 105 -18.91 11.68 -26.50
CA ILE A 105 -17.98 12.78 -26.17
C ILE A 105 -18.32 13.40 -24.81
N THR A 106 -19.59 13.65 -24.52
CA THR A 106 -19.99 14.20 -23.22
C THR A 106 -19.60 13.27 -22.07
N HIS A 107 -19.75 11.95 -22.18
CA HIS A 107 -19.29 11.05 -21.13
C HIS A 107 -17.75 11.10 -20.99
N PHE A 108 -17.01 11.05 -22.10
CA PHE A 108 -15.55 11.14 -22.11
C PHE A 108 -15.04 12.44 -21.42
N ASP A 109 -15.64 13.58 -21.77
CA ASP A 109 -15.29 14.90 -21.22
C ASP A 109 -15.52 15.00 -19.71
N HIS A 110 -16.32 14.10 -19.12
CA HIS A 110 -16.69 14.07 -17.71
C HIS A 110 -16.21 12.81 -16.98
N GLU A 111 -15.24 12.06 -17.51
CA GLU A 111 -14.71 10.86 -16.85
C GLU A 111 -13.90 11.15 -15.57
N ARG A 112 -13.28 12.34 -15.47
CA ARG A 112 -12.39 12.66 -14.35
C ARG A 112 -13.19 13.27 -13.20
N ILE A 113 -12.97 12.73 -12.00
CA ILE A 113 -13.38 13.31 -10.72
C ILE A 113 -12.15 13.90 -10.02
N PRO A 114 -12.32 14.77 -9.01
CA PRO A 114 -11.20 15.20 -8.18
C PRO A 114 -10.46 13.99 -7.60
N GLU A 115 -9.13 14.01 -7.61
CA GLU A 115 -8.35 13.05 -6.85
C GLU A 115 -8.47 13.31 -5.34
N ARG A 116 -7.95 12.39 -4.52
CA ARG A 116 -7.83 12.65 -3.07
C ARG A 116 -6.80 13.76 -2.84
N VAL A 117 -7.05 14.68 -1.91
CA VAL A 117 -6.15 15.81 -1.61
C VAL A 117 -4.73 15.34 -1.20
N VAL A 118 -4.68 14.25 -0.44
CA VAL A 118 -3.49 13.46 -0.09
C VAL A 118 -3.77 12.00 -0.39
N HIS A 119 -2.74 11.18 -0.53
CA HIS A 119 -2.89 9.77 -0.86
C HIS A 119 -3.59 9.51 -2.21
N ALA A 120 -3.40 10.42 -3.18
CA ALA A 120 -4.01 10.33 -4.51
C ALA A 120 -3.51 9.10 -5.27
N ARG A 121 -2.20 8.86 -5.27
CA ARG A 121 -1.57 7.68 -5.86
C ARG A 121 -1.73 6.46 -4.95
N GLY A 122 -2.40 5.42 -5.46
CA GLY A 122 -2.61 4.18 -4.71
C GLY A 122 -3.04 2.99 -5.55
N ALA A 123 -3.13 1.83 -4.89
CA ALA A 123 -3.56 0.55 -5.41
C ALA A 123 -4.49 -0.12 -4.39
N GLY A 124 -5.49 -0.87 -4.86
CA GLY A 124 -6.46 -1.50 -3.97
C GLY A 124 -6.79 -2.92 -4.39
N ALA A 125 -7.17 -3.75 -3.41
CA ALA A 125 -7.49 -5.16 -3.59
C ALA A 125 -8.56 -5.61 -2.58
N HIS A 126 -9.31 -6.62 -2.96
CA HIS A 126 -10.26 -7.32 -2.10
C HIS A 126 -9.55 -8.40 -1.29
N GLY A 127 -10.15 -8.76 -0.15
CA GLY A 127 -9.66 -9.83 0.68
C GLY A 127 -10.65 -10.26 1.75
N VAL A 128 -10.15 -11.06 2.69
CA VAL A 128 -10.89 -11.52 3.86
C VAL A 128 -10.01 -11.37 5.09
N PHE A 129 -10.60 -10.85 6.16
CA PHE A 129 -10.04 -10.88 7.50
C PHE A 129 -10.68 -12.01 8.30
N ARG A 130 -9.86 -12.79 9.01
CA ARG A 130 -10.29 -13.87 9.89
C ARG A 130 -9.80 -13.63 11.31
N ALA A 131 -10.72 -13.49 12.25
CA ALA A 131 -10.41 -13.24 13.65
C ALA A 131 -9.98 -14.50 14.41
N PHE A 132 -9.01 -14.34 15.31
CA PHE A 132 -8.53 -15.38 16.22
C PHE A 132 -9.37 -15.50 17.50
N GLY A 133 -10.12 -14.44 17.84
CA GLY A 133 -10.87 -14.33 19.10
C GLY A 133 -10.03 -13.87 20.29
N ALA A 134 -8.77 -13.47 20.10
CA ALA A 134 -7.90 -13.01 21.17
C ALA A 134 -8.32 -11.64 21.74
N ALA A 135 -9.02 -10.81 20.95
CA ALA A 135 -9.51 -9.50 21.37
C ALA A 135 -10.83 -9.55 22.19
N GLU A 136 -11.48 -10.71 22.31
CA GLU A 136 -12.82 -10.83 22.94
C GLU A 136 -12.88 -10.32 24.38
N LYS A 137 -11.75 -10.32 25.09
CA LYS A 137 -11.66 -9.82 26.48
C LYS A 137 -11.65 -8.29 26.59
N VAL A 138 -11.29 -7.60 25.51
CA VAL A 138 -11.08 -6.14 25.51
C VAL A 138 -12.07 -5.40 24.62
N THR A 139 -12.76 -6.09 23.71
CA THR A 139 -13.78 -5.48 22.84
C THR A 139 -14.97 -6.38 22.61
N LYS A 140 -16.16 -5.76 22.48
CA LYS A 140 -17.39 -6.43 22.08
C LYS A 140 -17.62 -6.50 20.56
N ALA A 141 -16.73 -5.93 19.74
CA ALA A 141 -16.91 -5.83 18.29
C ALA A 141 -17.10 -7.20 17.62
N GLY A 142 -18.21 -7.37 16.90
CA GLY A 142 -18.62 -8.66 16.33
C GLY A 142 -17.59 -9.28 15.38
N PHE A 143 -16.93 -8.47 14.55
CA PHE A 143 -15.96 -8.96 13.57
C PHE A 143 -14.65 -9.52 14.18
N LEU A 144 -14.40 -9.24 15.47
CA LEU A 144 -13.23 -9.72 16.21
C LEU A 144 -13.50 -10.98 17.04
N ARG A 145 -14.73 -11.50 17.00
CA ARG A 145 -15.08 -12.77 17.64
C ARG A 145 -14.45 -13.95 16.89
N ARG A 146 -14.14 -15.02 17.62
CA ARG A 146 -13.40 -16.18 17.12
C ARG A 146 -14.00 -16.72 15.83
N ALA A 147 -13.12 -16.90 14.83
CA ALA A 147 -13.44 -17.51 13.55
C ALA A 147 -14.48 -16.77 12.68
N VAL A 148 -14.83 -15.52 13.04
CA VAL A 148 -15.60 -14.66 12.13
C VAL A 148 -14.71 -14.30 10.93
N GLU A 149 -15.26 -14.49 9.74
CA GLU A 149 -14.67 -14.07 8.47
C GLU A 149 -15.38 -12.81 7.99
N THR A 150 -14.60 -11.76 7.75
CA THR A 150 -15.10 -10.43 7.38
C THR A 150 -14.50 -10.05 6.04
N PRO A 151 -15.32 -9.83 4.99
CA PRO A 151 -14.82 -9.27 3.75
C PRO A 151 -14.12 -7.94 3.99
N VAL A 152 -13.03 -7.69 3.29
CA VAL A 152 -12.30 -6.42 3.35
C VAL A 152 -11.99 -5.87 1.96
N PHE A 153 -11.86 -4.55 1.89
CA PHE A 153 -11.14 -3.90 0.80
C PHE A 153 -10.02 -3.04 1.37
N VAL A 154 -8.83 -3.22 0.82
CA VAL A 154 -7.64 -2.48 1.23
C VAL A 154 -7.22 -1.54 0.13
N ARG A 155 -6.79 -0.33 0.50
CA ARG A 155 -6.10 0.60 -0.41
C ARG A 155 -4.78 1.04 0.21
N PHE A 156 -3.70 0.74 -0.50
CA PHE A 156 -2.37 1.27 -0.24
C PHE A 156 -2.14 2.54 -1.05
N SER A 157 -1.26 3.43 -0.56
CA SER A 157 -1.00 4.70 -1.23
C SER A 157 0.33 5.32 -0.80
N THR A 158 0.88 6.21 -1.62
CA THR A 158 1.83 7.24 -1.13
C THR A 158 1.04 8.38 -0.46
N VAL A 159 1.65 9.53 -0.12
CA VAL A 159 0.94 10.69 0.46
C VAL A 159 0.96 11.89 -0.48
N LEU A 160 2.16 12.33 -0.89
CA LEU A 160 2.37 13.64 -1.49
C LEU A 160 1.99 13.68 -2.97
N GLY A 161 2.32 12.62 -3.70
CA GLY A 161 2.14 12.57 -5.14
C GLY A 161 0.69 12.66 -5.59
N SER A 162 0.45 13.36 -6.71
CA SER A 162 -0.83 13.31 -7.43
C SER A 162 -1.06 11.92 -8.04
N ARG A 163 -2.27 11.61 -8.53
CA ARG A 163 -2.66 10.24 -8.94
C ARG A 163 -1.77 9.57 -9.99
N GLY A 164 -1.05 10.36 -10.78
CA GLY A 164 -0.11 9.92 -11.82
C GLY A 164 1.36 9.88 -11.38
N SER A 165 1.67 10.11 -10.10
CA SER A 165 3.05 10.00 -9.58
C SER A 165 3.53 8.54 -9.54
N ALA A 166 4.82 8.35 -9.22
CA ALA A 166 5.43 7.04 -9.11
C ALA A 166 5.23 6.38 -7.73
N ASP A 167 5.37 5.06 -7.66
CA ASP A 167 5.07 4.22 -6.49
C ASP A 167 6.21 4.10 -5.45
N ALA A 168 7.47 4.09 -5.90
CA ALA A 168 8.66 3.82 -5.08
C ALA A 168 9.37 5.12 -4.65
N VAL A 169 8.64 6.22 -4.54
CA VAL A 169 9.17 7.49 -4.01
C VAL A 169 9.51 7.38 -2.51
N ARG A 170 10.40 8.23 -1.99
CA ARG A 170 10.57 8.36 -0.54
C ARG A 170 9.37 9.11 0.03
N ASP A 171 8.51 8.41 0.74
CA ASP A 171 7.27 8.95 1.27
C ASP A 171 6.71 8.04 2.37
N THR A 172 5.79 8.55 3.16
CA THR A 172 4.93 7.70 4.00
C THR A 172 3.99 6.91 3.10
N ARG A 173 3.63 5.69 3.50
CA ARG A 173 2.60 4.89 2.83
C ARG A 173 1.33 4.84 3.64
N GLY A 174 0.19 5.17 3.01
CA GLY A 174 -1.12 4.93 3.59
C GLY A 174 -1.50 3.46 3.48
N PHE A 175 -2.11 2.92 4.54
CA PHE A 175 -2.62 1.55 4.63
C PHE A 175 -4.05 1.60 5.21
N ALA A 176 -5.04 1.77 4.33
CA ALA A 176 -6.44 1.87 4.72
C ALA A 176 -7.18 0.55 4.47
N THR A 177 -7.86 0.03 5.50
CA THR A 177 -8.63 -1.22 5.43
C THR A 177 -10.08 -0.96 5.81
N LYS A 178 -11.01 -1.33 4.92
CA LYS A 178 -12.45 -1.30 5.15
C LYS A 178 -12.92 -2.69 5.49
N PHE A 179 -13.51 -2.87 6.66
CA PHE A 179 -14.14 -4.09 7.13
C PHE A 179 -15.64 -4.00 6.94
N TYR A 180 -16.20 -4.88 6.11
CA TYR A 180 -17.64 -4.93 5.88
C TYR A 180 -18.31 -5.86 6.91
N THR A 181 -18.50 -5.37 8.13
CA THR A 181 -19.05 -6.15 9.25
C THR A 181 -20.58 -6.21 9.24
N ASP A 182 -21.15 -7.14 10.01
CA ASP A 182 -22.60 -7.27 10.19
C ASP A 182 -23.20 -6.16 11.10
N GLU A 183 -22.35 -5.41 11.81
CA GLU A 183 -22.74 -4.37 12.77
C GLU A 183 -22.42 -2.95 12.27
N GLY A 184 -22.07 -2.83 10.99
CA GLY A 184 -21.65 -1.57 10.35
C GLY A 184 -20.29 -1.71 9.65
N THR A 185 -19.92 -0.68 8.88
CA THR A 185 -18.59 -0.64 8.27
C THR A 185 -17.59 -0.10 9.29
N PHE A 186 -16.47 -0.80 9.50
CA PHE A 186 -15.32 -0.29 10.26
C PHE A 186 -14.18 0.05 9.30
N ASP A 187 -13.60 1.25 9.42
CA ASP A 187 -12.43 1.64 8.63
C ASP A 187 -11.20 1.88 9.51
N LEU A 188 -10.19 1.03 9.39
CA LEU A 188 -8.87 1.26 9.98
C LEU A 188 -7.98 1.99 8.97
N VAL A 189 -7.85 3.31 9.16
CA VAL A 189 -7.15 4.21 8.22
C VAL A 189 -5.77 4.58 8.75
N GLY A 190 -4.80 3.69 8.50
CA GLY A 190 -3.44 3.78 9.02
C GLY A 190 -2.37 4.21 8.02
N ASN A 191 -1.12 4.18 8.48
CA ASN A 191 0.11 4.39 7.71
C ASN A 191 1.12 3.26 7.96
N ASN A 192 2.19 3.17 7.17
CA ASN A 192 3.31 2.24 7.41
C ASN A 192 4.34 2.72 8.45
N ILE A 193 4.12 3.88 9.07
CA ILE A 193 4.95 4.49 10.11
C ILE A 193 4.06 4.66 11.37
N PRO A 194 4.54 4.31 12.58
CA PRO A 194 3.72 4.24 13.79
C PRO A 194 3.36 5.58 14.42
N VAL A 195 3.90 6.68 13.88
CA VAL A 195 3.71 8.06 14.35
C VAL A 195 3.26 8.96 13.20
N PHE A 196 2.82 10.19 13.49
CA PHE A 196 2.53 11.23 12.50
C PHE A 196 3.47 12.43 12.62
N PHE A 197 3.49 13.33 11.62
CA PHE A 197 4.36 14.51 11.59
C PHE A 197 3.97 15.62 12.59
N ILE A 198 2.71 15.67 13.01
CA ILE A 198 2.15 16.79 13.76
C ILE A 198 1.27 16.25 14.88
N GLN A 199 1.12 17.05 15.92
CA GLN A 199 0.33 16.67 17.10
C GLN A 199 -1.15 17.01 16.94
N ASP A 200 -1.46 18.19 16.40
CA ASP A 200 -2.82 18.71 16.26
C ASP A 200 -3.22 18.81 14.78
N GLY A 201 -4.42 18.34 14.45
CA GLY A 201 -4.93 18.35 13.09
C GLY A 201 -5.13 19.74 12.47
N ILE A 202 -5.14 20.82 13.25
CA ILE A 202 -5.14 22.19 12.71
C ILE A 202 -3.89 22.48 11.87
N LYS A 203 -2.77 21.80 12.15
CA LYS A 203 -1.51 21.93 11.39
C LYS A 203 -1.48 21.08 10.13
N PHE A 204 -2.48 20.23 9.89
CA PHE A 204 -2.49 19.29 8.77
C PHE A 204 -2.38 19.99 7.40
N PRO A 205 -3.12 21.08 7.12
CA PRO A 205 -2.92 21.82 5.87
C PRO A 205 -1.51 22.40 5.73
N ASP A 206 -0.90 22.85 6.83
CA ASP A 206 0.42 23.49 6.80
C ASP A 206 1.53 22.50 6.41
N ILE A 207 1.58 21.32 7.06
CA ILE A 207 2.59 20.30 6.72
C ILE A 207 2.34 19.75 5.31
N VAL A 208 1.08 19.54 4.92
CA VAL A 208 0.76 19.05 3.56
C VAL A 208 1.15 20.08 2.51
N HIS A 209 0.87 21.37 2.71
CA HIS A 209 1.32 22.42 1.80
C HIS A 209 2.84 22.56 1.77
N ALA A 210 3.51 22.41 2.91
CA ALA A 210 4.96 22.45 2.99
C ALA A 210 5.63 21.31 2.20
N ALA A 211 5.04 20.11 2.23
CA ALA A 211 5.54 18.90 1.58
C ALA A 211 5.06 18.71 0.13
N LYS A 212 3.95 19.32 -0.26
CA LYS A 212 3.42 19.30 -1.64
C LYS A 212 4.31 20.15 -2.57
N PRO A 213 4.15 19.99 -3.90
CA PRO A 213 4.86 20.83 -4.86
C PRO A 213 4.62 22.33 -4.60
N HIS A 214 5.63 23.16 -4.84
CA HIS A 214 5.54 24.60 -4.56
C HIS A 214 4.38 25.25 -5.33
N PRO A 215 3.61 26.16 -4.72
CA PRO A 215 2.40 26.71 -5.34
C PRO A 215 2.66 27.64 -6.53
N ASP A 216 3.88 28.14 -6.72
CA ASP A 216 4.26 29.01 -7.84
C ASP A 216 4.49 28.24 -9.15
N ARG A 217 4.89 26.97 -9.05
CA ARG A 217 5.38 26.19 -10.21
C ARG A 217 4.99 24.71 -10.22
N GLU A 218 4.40 24.21 -9.14
CA GLU A 218 4.04 22.81 -8.93
C GLU A 218 5.24 21.83 -9.03
N ILE A 219 6.38 22.19 -8.42
CA ILE A 219 7.59 21.34 -8.36
C ILE A 219 8.10 21.29 -6.91
N PRO A 220 8.65 20.16 -6.43
CA PRO A 220 8.75 18.86 -7.11
C PRO A 220 7.53 17.95 -6.89
N GLN A 221 7.30 17.02 -7.81
CA GLN A 221 6.24 16.01 -7.69
C GLN A 221 6.69 14.83 -6.82
N ALA A 222 5.91 14.52 -5.79
CA ALA A 222 6.09 13.35 -4.91
C ALA A 222 7.49 13.24 -4.24
N GLN A 223 8.07 14.36 -3.82
CA GLN A 223 9.39 14.42 -3.18
C GLN A 223 9.37 15.48 -2.08
N SER A 224 9.88 15.18 -0.89
CA SER A 224 10.08 16.14 0.20
C SER A 224 11.40 16.92 0.11
N ALA A 225 12.24 16.60 -0.88
CA ALA A 225 13.57 17.17 -1.07
C ALA A 225 13.55 18.60 -1.66
N HIS A 226 12.93 19.52 -0.93
CA HIS A 226 12.84 20.94 -1.28
C HIS A 226 12.67 21.83 -0.05
N ASP A 227 12.95 23.13 -0.23
CA ASP A 227 13.03 24.12 0.82
C ASP A 227 11.78 24.21 1.71
N THR A 228 10.57 24.26 1.14
CA THR A 228 9.34 24.46 1.95
C THR A 228 9.09 23.34 2.96
N PHE A 229 9.40 22.09 2.62
CA PHE A 229 9.23 20.96 3.53
C PHE A 229 10.23 21.07 4.68
N TRP A 230 11.51 21.23 4.34
CA TRP A 230 12.58 21.30 5.34
C TRP A 230 12.53 22.57 6.18
N ASP A 231 11.99 23.68 5.66
CA ASP A 231 11.70 24.88 6.44
C ASP A 231 10.67 24.57 7.53
N PHE A 232 9.55 23.95 7.16
CA PHE A 232 8.51 23.54 8.12
C PHE A 232 9.07 22.61 9.18
N VAL A 233 9.74 21.52 8.78
CA VAL A 233 10.30 20.51 9.69
C VAL A 233 11.32 21.12 10.65
N SER A 234 12.16 22.04 10.16
CA SER A 234 13.16 22.70 11.01
C SER A 234 12.58 23.66 12.05
N LEU A 235 11.33 24.13 11.85
CA LEU A 235 10.63 25.06 12.74
C LEU A 235 9.54 24.40 13.60
N HIS A 236 9.08 23.21 13.23
CA HIS A 236 8.07 22.43 13.94
C HIS A 236 8.70 21.12 14.40
N THR A 237 9.45 21.18 15.50
CA THR A 237 10.28 20.07 15.94
C THR A 237 9.48 18.82 16.34
N GLU A 238 8.17 18.92 16.59
CA GLU A 238 7.25 17.78 16.74
C GLU A 238 7.32 16.79 15.55
N ALA A 239 7.67 17.27 14.35
CA ALA A 239 7.82 16.46 13.13
C ALA A 239 9.08 15.58 13.11
N THR A 240 9.99 15.73 14.07
CA THR A 240 11.32 15.12 14.05
C THR A 240 11.25 13.59 14.02
N ALA A 241 10.41 12.97 14.87
CA ALA A 241 10.27 11.52 14.92
C ALA A 241 9.83 10.96 13.57
N HIS A 242 8.70 11.44 13.03
CA HIS A 242 8.20 10.95 11.74
C HIS A 242 9.15 11.21 10.58
N THR A 243 9.81 12.38 10.56
CA THR A 243 10.80 12.69 9.52
C THR A 243 11.95 11.68 9.52
N LEU A 244 12.43 11.28 10.70
CA LEU A 244 13.49 10.30 10.83
C LEU A 244 13.06 8.91 10.30
N TRP A 245 11.82 8.49 10.58
CA TRP A 245 11.24 7.28 9.97
C TRP A 245 11.19 7.38 8.44
N ASN A 246 10.72 8.52 7.90
CA ASN A 246 10.65 8.75 6.45
C ASN A 246 12.05 8.80 5.77
N MET A 247 13.07 9.30 6.48
CA MET A 247 14.46 9.31 6.01
C MET A 247 15.14 7.95 6.12
N SER A 248 14.64 7.04 6.96
CA SER A 248 15.05 5.64 6.93
C SER A 248 14.50 4.91 5.70
N ASP A 249 14.93 3.66 5.49
CA ASP A 249 14.42 2.87 4.38
C ASP A 249 12.93 2.54 4.49
N ARG A 250 12.31 2.72 5.68
CA ARG A 250 10.85 2.63 5.85
C ARG A 250 10.06 3.55 4.90
N GLY A 251 10.68 4.63 4.40
CA GLY A 251 10.12 5.53 3.40
C GLY A 251 10.16 5.01 1.96
N ILE A 252 10.88 3.91 1.69
CA ILE A 252 11.07 3.29 0.37
C ILE A 252 10.87 1.76 0.43
N PRO A 253 9.67 1.30 0.85
CA PRO A 253 9.38 -0.13 0.95
C PRO A 253 9.58 -0.84 -0.39
N ARG A 254 9.92 -2.13 -0.36
CA ARG A 254 10.10 -2.98 -1.56
C ARG A 254 8.77 -3.36 -2.20
N SER A 255 7.73 -3.46 -1.39
CA SER A 255 6.39 -3.84 -1.79
C SER A 255 5.42 -3.44 -0.68
N TYR A 256 4.17 -3.14 -1.03
CA TYR A 256 3.11 -3.02 -0.02
C TYR A 256 3.00 -4.30 0.84
N ARG A 257 3.30 -5.47 0.28
CA ARG A 257 3.26 -6.78 0.95
C ARG A 257 4.34 -6.97 2.03
N MET A 258 5.35 -6.10 2.04
CA MET A 258 6.54 -6.20 2.89
C MET A 258 6.74 -4.91 3.72
N MET A 259 5.65 -4.27 4.11
CA MET A 259 5.66 -3.14 5.05
C MET A 259 4.67 -3.40 6.18
N GLU A 260 4.98 -2.85 7.35
CA GLU A 260 4.04 -2.79 8.46
C GLU A 260 2.91 -1.79 8.19
N GLY A 261 1.87 -1.85 9.02
CA GLY A 261 0.81 -0.86 9.08
C GLY A 261 0.48 -0.51 10.52
N PHE A 262 0.05 0.71 10.76
CA PHE A 262 -0.22 1.23 12.10
C PHE A 262 -1.45 2.13 12.05
N GLY A 263 -2.34 1.98 13.04
CA GLY A 263 -3.43 2.94 13.24
C GLY A 263 -2.94 4.34 13.65
N VAL A 264 -1.69 4.43 14.11
CA VAL A 264 -1.01 5.61 14.69
C VAL A 264 -1.63 6.03 16.02
N HIS A 265 -2.90 6.41 15.98
CA HIS A 265 -3.66 6.88 17.12
C HIS A 265 -3.91 5.78 18.14
N THR A 266 -4.08 6.21 19.39
CA THR A 266 -4.67 5.36 20.42
C THR A 266 -6.19 5.37 20.23
N PHE A 267 -6.78 4.19 20.19
CA PHE A 267 -8.22 3.96 20.19
C PHE A 267 -8.66 3.43 21.54
N ARG A 268 -9.96 3.44 21.80
CA ARG A 268 -10.56 2.82 22.97
C ARG A 268 -11.36 1.59 22.55
N LEU A 269 -11.18 0.50 23.27
CA LEU A 269 -12.01 -0.69 23.15
C LEU A 269 -12.92 -0.83 24.37
N LEU A 270 -14.14 -1.30 24.15
CA LEU A 270 -15.15 -1.54 25.18
C LEU A 270 -15.56 -3.02 25.14
N ASN A 271 -15.36 -3.77 26.22
CA ASN A 271 -15.69 -5.19 26.31
C ASN A 271 -17.18 -5.43 26.66
N ASP A 272 -17.56 -6.70 26.78
CA ASP A 272 -18.95 -7.11 27.10
C ASP A 272 -19.38 -6.72 28.52
N ASP A 273 -18.43 -6.59 29.45
CA ASP A 273 -18.66 -6.18 30.84
C ASP A 273 -18.74 -4.65 31.01
N GLY A 274 -18.53 -3.90 29.93
CA GLY A 274 -18.55 -2.43 29.94
C GLY A 274 -17.23 -1.81 30.39
N GLU A 275 -16.16 -2.59 30.52
CA GLU A 275 -14.82 -2.11 30.84
C GLU A 275 -14.09 -1.63 29.59
N THR A 276 -13.20 -0.67 29.76
CA THR A 276 -12.47 -0.04 28.66
C THR A 276 -10.98 -0.35 28.70
N SER A 277 -10.36 -0.34 27.53
CA SER A 277 -8.91 -0.43 27.36
C SER A 277 -8.45 0.47 26.22
N LEU A 278 -7.29 1.08 26.37
CA LEU A 278 -6.66 1.85 25.30
C LEU A 278 -5.83 0.92 24.43
N VAL A 279 -5.85 1.12 23.12
CA VAL A 279 -5.13 0.26 22.17
C VAL A 279 -4.49 1.04 21.03
N LYS A 280 -3.38 0.51 20.51
CA LYS A 280 -2.84 0.87 19.20
C LYS A 280 -2.92 -0.34 18.27
N PHE A 281 -3.41 -0.15 17.05
CA PHE A 281 -3.54 -1.20 16.03
C PHE A 281 -2.27 -1.32 15.18
N HIS A 282 -1.90 -2.56 14.85
CA HIS A 282 -0.71 -2.93 14.09
C HIS A 282 -1.07 -3.95 13.00
N TRP A 283 -0.45 -3.83 11.83
CA TRP A 283 -0.43 -4.86 10.78
C TRP A 283 1.00 -5.37 10.63
N LYS A 284 1.21 -6.66 10.91
CA LYS A 284 2.51 -7.31 10.80
C LYS A 284 2.55 -8.17 9.52
N PRO A 285 3.38 -7.83 8.52
CA PRO A 285 3.44 -8.58 7.26
C PRO A 285 4.08 -9.94 7.49
N ARG A 286 3.49 -11.01 6.93
CA ARG A 286 4.07 -12.36 7.03
C ARG A 286 5.33 -12.57 6.19
N LEU A 287 5.56 -11.68 5.21
CA LEU A 287 6.74 -11.67 4.36
C LEU A 287 7.89 -10.81 4.92
N GLY A 288 7.75 -10.29 6.14
CA GLY A 288 8.74 -9.41 6.74
C GLY A 288 8.66 -7.97 6.27
N VAL A 289 9.56 -7.15 6.83
CA VAL A 289 9.65 -5.73 6.53
C VAL A 289 10.89 -5.49 5.67
N HIS A 290 10.68 -5.09 4.43
CA HIS A 290 11.75 -4.97 3.45
C HIS A 290 11.60 -3.71 2.61
N SER A 291 12.75 -3.10 2.32
CA SER A 291 12.84 -1.84 1.60
C SER A 291 13.90 -1.90 0.51
N VAL A 292 13.76 -1.08 -0.53
CA VAL A 292 14.81 -0.93 -1.56
C VAL A 292 15.88 0.04 -1.08
N VAL A 293 17.00 0.12 -1.79
CA VAL A 293 18.00 1.17 -1.56
C VAL A 293 17.65 2.43 -2.38
N TRP A 294 18.17 3.60 -2.01
CA TRP A 294 17.69 4.86 -2.59
C TRP A 294 17.93 5.00 -4.10
N GLU A 295 19.08 4.57 -4.62
CA GLU A 295 19.33 4.59 -6.06
C GLU A 295 18.36 3.69 -6.82
N GLU A 296 18.12 2.48 -6.31
CA GLU A 296 17.15 1.54 -6.87
C GLU A 296 15.74 2.14 -6.89
N ALA A 297 15.31 2.80 -5.82
CA ALA A 297 14.04 3.51 -5.75
C ALA A 297 13.91 4.58 -6.85
N GLN A 298 14.97 5.36 -7.11
CA GLN A 298 14.98 6.34 -8.20
C GLN A 298 14.89 5.68 -9.58
N LEU A 299 15.60 4.58 -9.80
CA LEU A 299 15.53 3.82 -11.05
C LEU A 299 14.14 3.21 -11.27
N ILE A 300 13.52 2.65 -10.21
CA ILE A 300 12.13 2.16 -10.24
C ILE A 300 11.20 3.25 -10.75
N ASN A 301 11.25 4.43 -10.12
CA ASN A 301 10.35 5.53 -10.47
C ASN A 301 10.53 6.04 -11.92
N GLY A 302 11.68 5.77 -12.56
CA GLY A 302 11.92 6.07 -13.96
C GLY A 302 11.47 4.96 -14.94
N PHE A 303 11.76 3.69 -14.62
CA PHE A 303 11.50 2.57 -15.53
C PHE A 303 10.12 1.91 -15.34
N ASP A 304 9.59 1.86 -14.12
CA ASP A 304 8.24 1.36 -13.83
C ASP A 304 7.60 2.18 -12.69
N PRO A 305 7.01 3.35 -12.98
CA PRO A 305 6.33 4.16 -11.96
C PRO A 305 5.11 3.46 -11.34
N ASP A 306 4.68 2.32 -11.90
CA ASP A 306 3.58 1.48 -11.39
C ASP A 306 4.06 0.24 -10.61
N PHE A 307 5.34 0.20 -10.20
CA PHE A 307 5.99 -0.98 -9.59
C PHE A 307 5.21 -1.60 -8.42
N HIS A 308 4.78 -0.83 -7.42
CA HIS A 308 4.05 -1.41 -6.27
C HIS A 308 2.63 -1.81 -6.62
N ARG A 309 1.96 -1.06 -7.51
CA ARG A 309 0.64 -1.44 -8.03
C ARG A 309 0.71 -2.75 -8.81
N ARG A 310 1.73 -2.91 -9.67
CA ARG A 310 1.99 -4.12 -10.44
C ARG A 310 2.34 -5.29 -9.53
N ASP A 311 3.26 -5.12 -8.60
CA ASP A 311 3.65 -6.17 -7.64
C ASP A 311 2.45 -6.72 -6.86
N LEU A 312 1.54 -5.85 -6.37
CA LEU A 312 0.33 -6.28 -5.69
C LEU A 312 -0.59 -7.10 -6.62
N ALA A 313 -0.85 -6.57 -7.83
CA ALA A 313 -1.76 -7.20 -8.77
C ALA A 313 -1.25 -8.56 -9.27
N ASP A 314 0.03 -8.61 -9.63
CA ASP A 314 0.69 -9.80 -10.14
C ASP A 314 0.83 -10.87 -9.04
N ALA A 315 1.11 -10.47 -7.79
CA ALA A 315 1.15 -11.42 -6.67
C ALA A 315 -0.20 -12.11 -6.44
N ILE A 316 -1.31 -11.36 -6.55
CA ILE A 316 -2.66 -11.92 -6.44
C ILE A 316 -2.98 -12.82 -7.64
N GLU A 317 -2.64 -12.39 -8.87
CA GLU A 317 -2.83 -13.20 -10.08
C GLU A 317 -2.04 -14.52 -10.05
N ALA A 318 -0.83 -14.49 -9.47
CA ALA A 318 0.00 -15.68 -9.28
C ALA A 318 -0.46 -16.58 -8.12
N GLY A 319 -1.44 -16.17 -7.31
CA GLY A 319 -1.86 -16.88 -6.11
C GLY A 319 -0.88 -16.75 -4.93
N ALA A 320 0.10 -15.85 -5.01
CA ALA A 320 1.02 -15.49 -3.94
C ALA A 320 0.39 -14.41 -3.04
N TYR A 321 -0.77 -14.74 -2.46
CA TYR A 321 -1.60 -13.80 -1.72
C TYR A 321 -0.84 -13.15 -0.56
N PRO A 322 -0.82 -11.81 -0.47
CA PRO A 322 -0.20 -11.17 0.67
C PRO A 322 -1.06 -11.26 1.92
N GLU A 323 -0.37 -11.44 3.04
CA GLU A 323 -0.98 -11.64 4.35
C GLU A 323 -0.36 -10.74 5.42
N TRP A 324 -1.22 -10.21 6.29
CA TRP A 324 -0.84 -9.46 7.47
C TRP A 324 -1.60 -9.96 8.68
N GLU A 325 -0.91 -10.05 9.81
CA GLU A 325 -1.56 -10.26 11.10
C GLU A 325 -1.99 -8.92 11.68
N LEU A 326 -3.28 -8.78 12.01
CA LEU A 326 -3.75 -7.66 12.80
C LEU A 326 -3.34 -7.93 14.24
N GLY A 327 -2.69 -6.97 14.86
CA GLY A 327 -2.34 -6.99 16.27
C GLY A 327 -2.77 -5.74 17.00
N ILE A 328 -2.85 -5.84 18.32
CA ILE A 328 -3.09 -4.70 19.22
C ILE A 328 -2.05 -4.68 20.33
N GLN A 329 -1.55 -3.48 20.63
CA GLN A 329 -1.01 -3.20 21.96
C GLN A 329 -2.18 -2.80 22.85
N VAL A 330 -2.18 -3.24 24.10
CA VAL A 330 -3.27 -2.98 25.05
C VAL A 330 -2.70 -2.27 26.28
N PHE A 331 -3.33 -1.17 26.66
CA PHE A 331 -2.94 -0.33 27.77
C PHE A 331 -4.13 -0.11 28.73
N PRO A 332 -3.87 0.14 30.02
CA PRO A 332 -4.90 0.62 30.93
C PRO A 332 -5.54 1.92 30.44
N ASP A 333 -6.85 2.06 30.59
CA ASP A 333 -7.58 3.31 30.33
C ASP A 333 -7.62 4.15 31.61
N THR A 334 -6.54 4.88 31.89
CA THR A 334 -6.44 5.79 33.04
C THR A 334 -6.92 7.20 32.68
N PRO A 335 -7.32 8.04 33.66
CA PRO A 335 -7.70 9.43 33.40
C PRO A 335 -6.63 10.24 32.67
N GLU A 336 -5.35 9.97 32.94
CA GLU A 336 -4.23 10.67 32.31
C GLU A 336 -3.92 10.14 30.90
N GLN A 337 -4.41 8.94 30.56
CA GLN A 337 -4.15 8.27 29.27
C GLN A 337 -2.64 8.17 28.94
N MET A 338 -1.83 7.93 29.98
CA MET A 338 -0.38 7.76 29.89
C MET A 338 -0.01 6.29 30.07
N PHE A 339 1.09 5.86 29.45
CA PHE A 339 1.67 4.54 29.68
C PHE A 339 3.20 4.61 29.70
N GLU A 340 3.81 4.20 30.81
CA GLU A 340 5.28 4.22 30.98
C GLU A 340 5.92 5.59 30.65
N GLY A 341 5.24 6.68 31.02
CA GLY A 341 5.69 8.05 30.75
C GLY A 341 5.44 8.55 29.32
N ILE A 342 4.82 7.74 28.47
CA ILE A 342 4.40 8.12 27.11
C ILE A 342 2.95 8.58 27.15
N ASP A 343 2.69 9.74 26.56
CA ASP A 343 1.34 10.23 26.33
C ASP A 343 0.71 9.49 25.15
N LEU A 344 -0.35 8.72 25.42
CA LEU A 344 -0.99 7.91 24.38
C LEU A 344 -1.83 8.76 23.43
N LEU A 345 -2.12 10.02 23.77
CA LEU A 345 -2.84 10.95 22.91
C LEU A 345 -1.92 11.72 21.97
N ASP A 346 -0.59 11.63 22.13
CA ASP A 346 0.37 12.25 21.24
C ASP A 346 0.61 11.34 20.01
N PRO A 347 0.12 11.70 18.80
CA PRO A 347 0.32 10.89 17.60
C PRO A 347 1.77 10.91 17.10
N THR A 348 2.65 11.75 17.66
CA THR A 348 4.09 11.73 17.37
C THR A 348 4.84 10.69 18.21
N LYS A 349 4.14 9.94 19.08
CA LYS A 349 4.69 8.91 19.96
C LYS A 349 4.18 7.50 19.64
N PHE A 350 5.11 6.55 19.57
CA PHE A 350 4.84 5.11 19.54
C PHE A 350 5.18 4.47 20.91
N VAL A 351 4.61 3.30 21.20
CA VAL A 351 4.99 2.53 22.39
C VAL A 351 5.90 1.38 21.95
N PRO A 352 7.15 1.31 22.44
CA PRO A 352 8.05 0.19 22.14
C PRO A 352 7.42 -1.17 22.46
N GLU A 353 7.65 -2.16 21.60
CA GLU A 353 7.03 -3.49 21.74
C GLU A 353 7.53 -4.25 22.97
N GLU A 354 8.71 -3.88 23.48
CA GLU A 354 9.28 -4.40 24.72
C GLU A 354 8.53 -3.91 25.98
N LEU A 355 7.87 -2.75 25.90
CA LEU A 355 7.02 -2.24 26.98
C LEU A 355 5.59 -2.81 26.90
N ALA A 356 5.07 -2.93 25.68
CA ALA A 356 3.76 -3.51 25.42
C ALA A 356 3.81 -4.37 24.14
N PRO A 357 3.81 -5.71 24.26
CA PRO A 357 3.91 -6.58 23.10
C PRO A 357 2.66 -6.47 22.22
N VAL A 358 2.85 -6.55 20.91
CA VAL A 358 1.75 -6.62 19.94
C VAL A 358 1.10 -8.00 20.01
N GLN A 359 -0.17 -8.04 20.42
CA GLN A 359 -0.93 -9.29 20.53
C GLN A 359 -1.68 -9.56 19.22
N PRO A 360 -1.44 -10.68 18.52
CA PRO A 360 -2.12 -11.00 17.27
C PRO A 360 -3.59 -11.36 17.53
N ILE A 361 -4.51 -10.72 16.79
CA ILE A 361 -5.96 -10.85 16.95
C ILE A 361 -6.68 -11.37 15.70
N GLY A 362 -6.00 -11.42 14.55
CA GLY A 362 -6.52 -12.04 13.33
C GLY A 362 -5.54 -11.95 12.18
N VAL A 363 -5.92 -12.50 11.03
CA VAL A 363 -5.13 -12.45 9.79
C VAL A 363 -5.98 -11.90 8.65
N MET A 364 -5.41 -11.03 7.84
CA MET A 364 -5.99 -10.55 6.59
C MET A 364 -5.22 -11.16 5.43
N THR A 365 -5.95 -11.73 4.47
CA THR A 365 -5.42 -12.24 3.20
C THR A 365 -6.07 -11.47 2.05
N LEU A 366 -5.29 -10.82 1.20
CA LEU A 366 -5.81 -10.18 -0.02
C LEU A 366 -5.73 -11.17 -1.18
N ASN A 367 -6.87 -11.48 -1.78
CA ASN A 367 -7.01 -12.63 -2.66
C ASN A 367 -7.68 -12.32 -4.00
N ALA A 368 -8.08 -11.07 -4.25
CA ALA A 368 -8.62 -10.68 -5.53
C ALA A 368 -8.32 -9.21 -5.90
N ASN A 369 -7.97 -9.02 -7.17
CA ASN A 369 -7.86 -7.73 -7.83
C ASN A 369 -9.26 -7.14 -8.11
N PRO A 370 -9.38 -5.81 -8.23
CA PRO A 370 -10.63 -5.19 -8.66
C PRO A 370 -10.92 -5.53 -10.13
N THR A 371 -12.20 -5.66 -10.46
CA THR A 371 -12.66 -5.74 -11.86
C THR A 371 -12.57 -4.40 -12.60
N ASN A 372 -12.67 -3.28 -11.89
CA ASN A 372 -12.51 -1.94 -12.42
C ASN A 372 -11.85 -0.99 -11.40
N PHE A 373 -10.67 -0.50 -11.74
CA PHE A 373 -9.90 0.39 -10.85
C PHE A 373 -10.67 1.66 -10.46
N PHE A 374 -11.39 2.29 -11.39
CA PHE A 374 -12.08 3.55 -11.12
C PHE A 374 -13.30 3.36 -10.20
N ALA A 375 -14.15 2.39 -10.51
CA ALA A 375 -15.37 2.12 -9.76
C ALA A 375 -15.10 1.59 -8.35
N GLU A 376 -13.96 0.95 -8.13
CA GLU A 376 -13.61 0.30 -6.87
C GLU A 376 -12.51 1.07 -6.14
N THR A 377 -11.29 1.15 -6.70
CA THR A 377 -10.13 1.76 -6.03
C THR A 377 -10.14 3.29 -6.01
N GLU A 378 -10.58 3.95 -7.08
CA GLU A 378 -10.66 5.41 -7.10
C GLU A 378 -11.86 5.90 -6.27
N GLN A 379 -13.02 5.26 -6.39
CA GLN A 379 -14.27 5.68 -5.75
C GLN A 379 -14.48 5.19 -4.31
N ILE A 380 -13.68 4.26 -3.79
CA ILE A 380 -13.77 3.88 -2.37
C ILE A 380 -13.51 5.09 -1.45
N ALA A 381 -14.31 5.20 -0.40
CA ALA A 381 -14.17 6.20 0.65
C ALA A 381 -13.92 5.49 1.99
N PHE A 382 -12.77 5.79 2.58
CA PHE A 382 -12.43 5.40 3.95
C PHE A 382 -12.66 6.57 4.89
N HIS A 383 -12.96 6.32 6.15
CA HIS A 383 -13.08 7.36 7.16
C HIS A 383 -12.85 6.78 8.56
N PRO A 384 -11.87 7.28 9.36
CA PRO A 384 -11.60 6.73 10.70
C PRO A 384 -12.74 6.88 11.71
N GLY A 385 -13.80 7.63 11.41
CA GLY A 385 -15.04 7.71 12.20
C GLY A 385 -16.12 6.71 11.77
N HIS A 386 -15.87 5.86 10.76
CA HIS A 386 -16.67 4.66 10.55
C HIS A 386 -16.27 3.62 11.60
N LEU A 387 -16.99 3.63 12.71
CA LEU A 387 -16.80 2.75 13.86
C LEU A 387 -17.89 1.69 13.93
N VAL A 388 -17.67 0.69 14.79
CA VAL A 388 -18.61 -0.38 15.13
C VAL A 388 -18.70 -0.52 16.65
N PRO A 389 -19.78 -1.10 17.20
CA PRO A 389 -19.91 -1.29 18.64
C PRO A 389 -18.68 -1.97 19.24
N GLY A 390 -18.14 -1.40 20.33
CA GLY A 390 -16.93 -1.95 21.00
C GLY A 390 -15.61 -1.30 20.59
N ILE A 391 -15.62 -0.37 19.62
CA ILE A 391 -14.49 0.48 19.25
C ILE A 391 -14.93 1.94 19.34
N ASP A 392 -14.14 2.76 20.01
CA ASP A 392 -14.35 4.20 20.18
C ASP A 392 -13.03 4.96 19.99
N VAL A 393 -13.11 6.29 19.89
CA VAL A 393 -11.97 7.18 19.73
C VAL A 393 -11.44 7.67 21.07
N THR A 394 -10.30 8.35 21.04
CA THR A 394 -9.70 9.04 22.18
C THR A 394 -9.59 10.55 21.90
N ASP A 395 -9.09 11.30 22.87
CA ASP A 395 -8.92 12.76 22.78
C ASP A 395 -7.64 13.18 22.02
N ASP A 396 -7.02 12.26 21.26
CA ASP A 396 -5.92 12.57 20.33
C ASP A 396 -6.37 13.70 19.37
N PRO A 397 -5.75 14.89 19.43
CA PRO A 397 -6.26 16.08 18.74
C PRO A 397 -6.12 15.98 17.21
N LEU A 398 -5.18 15.17 16.71
CA LEU A 398 -5.08 14.87 15.29
C LEU A 398 -6.21 13.92 14.85
N LEU A 399 -6.49 12.86 15.61
CA LEU A 399 -7.60 11.96 15.32
C LEU A 399 -8.92 12.73 15.27
N GLN A 400 -9.18 13.59 16.26
CA GLN A 400 -10.41 14.39 16.34
C GLN A 400 -10.65 15.25 15.09
N ALA A 401 -9.61 15.91 14.56
CA ALA A 401 -9.74 16.66 13.30
C ALA A 401 -10.00 15.76 12.08
N ARG A 402 -9.40 14.55 12.05
CA ARG A 402 -9.64 13.56 10.99
C ARG A 402 -11.09 13.04 11.01
N LEU A 403 -11.76 13.02 12.15
CA LEU A 403 -13.18 12.65 12.23
C LEU A 403 -14.07 13.60 11.43
N PHE A 404 -13.70 14.88 11.32
CA PHE A 404 -14.40 15.84 10.47
C PHE A 404 -14.04 15.68 8.98
N SER A 405 -12.74 15.72 8.67
CA SER A 405 -12.26 15.96 7.30
C SER A 405 -12.67 14.87 6.29
N TYR A 406 -12.70 13.61 6.72
CA TYR A 406 -12.89 12.48 5.80
C TYR A 406 -14.32 12.35 5.29
N LEU A 407 -15.33 12.90 5.99
CA LEU A 407 -16.69 13.01 5.48
C LEU A 407 -16.81 14.19 4.51
N ASP A 408 -16.29 15.35 4.93
CA ASP A 408 -16.35 16.60 4.17
C ASP A 408 -15.71 16.46 2.77
N THR A 409 -14.50 15.92 2.70
CA THR A 409 -13.75 15.83 1.43
C THR A 409 -14.46 14.95 0.38
N GLN A 410 -15.33 14.01 0.79
CA GLN A 410 -16.07 13.16 -0.17
C GLN A 410 -17.17 13.91 -0.90
N ILE A 411 -17.67 15.02 -0.34
CA ILE A 411 -18.77 15.78 -0.93
C ILE A 411 -18.35 16.28 -2.31
N SER A 412 -17.17 16.86 -2.44
CA SER A 412 -16.64 17.32 -3.73
C SER A 412 -16.03 16.18 -4.54
N ARG A 413 -15.25 15.30 -3.89
CA ARG A 413 -14.53 14.21 -4.57
C ARG A 413 -15.46 13.21 -5.25
N LEU A 414 -16.56 12.85 -4.59
CA LEU A 414 -17.52 11.84 -5.05
C LEU A 414 -18.88 12.44 -5.43
N GLY A 415 -18.96 13.78 -5.56
CA GLY A 415 -20.09 14.48 -6.16
C GLY A 415 -21.35 14.60 -5.29
N GLY A 416 -21.27 14.32 -3.98
CA GLY A 416 -22.37 14.62 -3.05
C GLY A 416 -22.41 13.71 -1.81
N PRO A 417 -23.47 13.82 -0.99
CA PRO A 417 -23.59 13.10 0.27
C PRO A 417 -23.92 11.60 0.12
N ASN A 418 -24.33 11.15 -1.07
CA ASN A 418 -24.73 9.77 -1.33
C ASN A 418 -23.55 8.84 -1.71
N PHE A 419 -22.30 9.21 -1.40
CA PHE A 419 -21.12 8.41 -1.75
C PHE A 419 -21.13 7.00 -1.14
N GLY A 420 -21.83 6.80 -0.01
CA GLY A 420 -22.04 5.49 0.62
C GLY A 420 -22.90 4.53 -0.21
N GLN A 421 -23.62 5.06 -1.21
CA GLN A 421 -24.43 4.24 -2.12
C GLN A 421 -23.65 3.74 -3.34
N LEU A 422 -22.40 4.16 -3.55
CA LEU A 422 -21.52 3.59 -4.56
C LEU A 422 -21.23 2.13 -4.22
N PRO A 423 -21.20 1.18 -5.18
CA PRO A 423 -21.14 -0.25 -4.89
C PRO A 423 -20.03 -0.68 -3.92
N ILE A 424 -18.82 -0.16 -4.06
CA ILE A 424 -17.68 -0.47 -3.19
C ILE A 424 -17.81 0.13 -1.78
N ASN A 425 -18.65 1.15 -1.58
CA ASN A 425 -18.84 1.81 -0.28
C ASN A 425 -20.05 1.28 0.49
N ARG A 426 -20.89 0.44 -0.13
CA ARG A 426 -22.13 -0.06 0.48
C ARG A 426 -21.79 -0.91 1.72
N PRO A 427 -22.33 -0.56 2.90
CA PRO A 427 -22.27 -1.41 4.09
C PRO A 427 -22.82 -2.82 3.82
N HIS A 428 -22.37 -3.78 4.62
CA HIS A 428 -22.96 -5.13 4.64
C HIS A 428 -24.05 -5.29 5.70
N ALA A 429 -24.11 -4.38 6.67
CA ALA A 429 -25.20 -4.23 7.62
C ALA A 429 -26.39 -3.45 7.01
N PRO A 430 -27.65 -3.75 7.40
CA PRO A 430 -28.84 -3.04 6.90
C PRO A 430 -28.82 -1.54 7.17
N ILE A 431 -29.24 -0.73 6.19
CA ILE A 431 -29.34 0.72 6.34
C ILE A 431 -30.81 1.13 6.46
N ASN A 432 -31.16 1.66 7.62
CA ASN A 432 -32.50 2.15 7.93
C ASN A 432 -32.42 3.59 8.46
N ASP A 433 -31.82 4.49 7.69
CA ASP A 433 -31.69 5.91 8.04
C ASP A 433 -32.93 6.75 7.63
N MET A 434 -32.90 8.03 8.02
CA MET A 434 -33.89 9.03 7.64
C MET A 434 -33.31 10.14 6.74
N PHE A 435 -32.16 9.91 6.10
CA PHE A 435 -31.55 10.85 5.15
C PHE A 435 -32.23 10.74 3.78
N ARG A 436 -32.45 11.87 3.10
CA ARG A 436 -33.18 11.92 1.82
C ARG A 436 -32.50 12.85 0.83
N ASP A 437 -32.89 12.72 -0.44
CA ASP A 437 -32.43 13.53 -1.57
C ASP A 437 -30.92 13.43 -1.83
N GLY A 438 -30.26 14.56 -2.14
CA GLY A 438 -28.85 14.61 -2.50
C GLY A 438 -28.54 14.17 -3.94
N MET A 439 -27.37 14.55 -4.44
CA MET A 439 -26.92 14.18 -5.78
C MET A 439 -26.78 12.65 -5.92
N HIS A 440 -27.15 12.11 -7.08
CA HIS A 440 -27.07 10.67 -7.41
C HIS A 440 -27.75 9.72 -6.39
N GLN A 441 -28.86 10.15 -5.79
CA GLN A 441 -29.71 9.29 -4.95
C GLN A 441 -30.14 8.03 -5.72
N SER A 442 -29.62 6.87 -5.32
CA SER A 442 -29.90 5.56 -5.93
C SER A 442 -30.90 4.74 -5.12
N ALA A 443 -30.99 4.98 -3.82
CA ALA A 443 -32.02 4.39 -2.98
C ALA A 443 -33.38 5.04 -3.25
N VAL A 444 -34.41 4.22 -3.45
CA VAL A 444 -35.81 4.67 -3.54
C VAL A 444 -36.49 4.37 -2.21
N HIS A 445 -36.40 5.32 -1.28
CA HIS A 445 -37.00 5.17 0.04
C HIS A 445 -38.53 5.28 -0.05
N SER A 446 -39.24 4.29 0.48
CA SER A 446 -40.69 4.34 0.71
C SER A 446 -41.02 4.93 2.08
N GLY A 447 -42.27 5.35 2.28
CA GLY A 447 -42.73 5.99 3.52
C GLY A 447 -42.86 7.50 3.37
N VAL A 448 -43.53 8.14 4.32
CA VAL A 448 -43.86 9.59 4.27
C VAL A 448 -43.21 10.40 5.39
N ALA A 449 -42.54 9.77 6.35
CA ALA A 449 -42.00 10.41 7.55
C ALA A 449 -40.49 10.16 7.74
N PRO A 450 -39.62 10.90 7.03
CA PRO A 450 -38.17 10.86 7.24
C PRO A 450 -37.75 11.69 8.47
N TYR A 451 -38.45 11.51 9.60
CA TYR A 451 -38.20 12.24 10.84
C TYR A 451 -38.66 11.45 12.06
N LYS A 452 -38.18 11.86 13.24
CA LYS A 452 -38.60 11.32 14.53
C LYS A 452 -39.01 12.42 15.52
N PRO A 453 -39.95 12.13 16.43
CA PRO A 453 -40.85 10.97 16.39
C PRO A 453 -41.84 11.10 15.20
N ASN A 454 -42.37 9.99 14.71
CA ASN A 454 -43.43 9.99 13.69
C ASN A 454 -44.49 8.92 14.00
N SER A 455 -45.72 9.12 13.54
CA SER A 455 -46.80 8.12 13.58
C SER A 455 -47.23 7.64 12.19
N LEU A 456 -46.92 8.40 11.14
CA LEU A 456 -47.34 8.09 9.76
C LEU A 456 -46.67 6.84 9.21
N ASP A 457 -45.42 6.56 9.62
CA ASP A 457 -44.69 5.33 9.27
C ASP A 457 -44.56 4.40 10.51
N GLY A 458 -45.52 4.48 11.43
CA GLY A 458 -45.59 3.60 12.61
C GLY A 458 -44.45 3.80 13.63
N GLY A 459 -43.71 4.91 13.55
CA GLY A 459 -42.55 5.19 14.42
C GLY A 459 -41.24 4.56 13.95
N CYS A 460 -41.27 3.78 12.87
CA CYS A 460 -40.07 3.19 12.28
C CYS A 460 -39.22 4.23 11.53
N PRO A 461 -37.91 3.97 11.35
CA PRO A 461 -37.12 2.93 12.04
C PRO A 461 -37.00 3.24 13.55
N PHE A 462 -36.93 2.27 14.46
CA PHE A 462 -36.79 2.55 15.92
C PHE A 462 -35.33 2.74 16.34
N SER A 463 -35.09 3.33 17.52
CA SER A 463 -33.74 3.40 18.10
C SER A 463 -33.40 2.05 18.74
N ALA A 464 -32.15 1.60 18.61
CA ALA A 464 -31.66 0.38 19.26
C ALA A 464 -31.27 0.65 20.73
N GLY A 465 -31.39 -0.37 21.59
CA GLY A 465 -30.81 -0.39 22.94
C GLY A 465 -29.53 -1.23 23.00
N ALA A 466 -28.91 -1.31 24.17
CA ALA A 466 -27.67 -2.08 24.38
C ALA A 466 -27.80 -3.56 23.97
N GLU A 467 -28.89 -4.21 24.38
CA GLU A 467 -29.23 -5.60 24.05
C GLU A 467 -29.50 -5.85 22.55
N SER A 468 -29.60 -4.78 21.74
CA SER A 468 -29.88 -4.84 20.31
C SER A 468 -28.71 -4.35 19.45
N GLY A 469 -27.50 -4.29 20.01
CA GLY A 469 -26.28 -3.95 19.27
C GLY A 469 -26.15 -2.46 18.96
N ALA A 470 -26.71 -1.57 19.77
CA ALA A 470 -26.51 -0.13 19.59
C ALA A 470 -25.01 0.23 19.67
N PHE A 471 -24.56 1.15 18.80
CA PHE A 471 -23.34 1.89 19.06
C PHE A 471 -23.60 2.78 20.28
N ILE A 472 -22.83 2.58 21.33
CA ILE A 472 -22.93 3.32 22.58
C ILE A 472 -21.62 4.08 22.73
N ASP A 473 -21.69 5.41 22.68
CA ASP A 473 -20.57 6.26 23.04
C ASP A 473 -20.13 5.90 24.47
N VAL A 474 -18.83 5.66 24.69
CA VAL A 474 -18.36 5.33 26.03
C VAL A 474 -18.58 6.54 26.94
N PRO A 475 -19.40 6.45 28.00
CA PRO A 475 -19.68 7.60 28.85
C PRO A 475 -18.48 7.91 29.74
N LEU A 476 -17.64 8.85 29.32
CA LEU A 476 -16.45 9.28 30.06
C LEU A 476 -16.70 10.59 30.79
N GLY A 477 -16.25 10.65 32.05
CA GLY A 477 -16.25 11.88 32.82
C GLY A 477 -15.16 12.82 32.31
N LEU A 478 -15.53 14.05 31.93
CA LEU A 478 -14.55 15.08 31.61
C LEU A 478 -14.21 15.86 32.88
N GLU A 479 -12.93 16.07 33.13
CA GLU A 479 -12.49 16.95 34.21
C GLU A 479 -12.95 18.39 33.98
N ALA A 480 -13.11 19.16 35.07
CA ALA A 480 -13.46 20.57 34.97
C ALA A 480 -12.33 21.37 34.32
N ALA A 481 -12.49 21.69 33.03
CA ALA A 481 -11.48 22.37 32.22
C ALA A 481 -11.95 23.73 31.68
N THR A 482 -11.00 24.51 31.15
CA THR A 482 -11.26 25.79 30.47
C THR A 482 -11.12 25.61 28.97
N LYS A 483 -11.99 26.24 28.17
CA LYS A 483 -11.84 26.29 26.71
C LYS A 483 -10.58 27.07 26.35
N LEU A 484 -9.59 26.41 25.77
CA LEU A 484 -8.28 26.98 25.46
C LEU A 484 -7.70 26.40 24.17
N ARG A 485 -6.66 27.05 23.64
CA ARG A 485 -5.84 26.56 22.51
C ARG A 485 -4.41 26.42 23.01
N ALA A 486 -4.06 25.23 23.51
CA ALA A 486 -2.72 24.88 23.97
C ALA A 486 -2.57 23.36 23.97
N SER A 487 -1.34 22.90 23.80
CA SER A 487 -0.96 21.50 24.00
C SER A 487 -0.56 21.27 25.47
N PRO A 488 -0.70 20.05 26.00
CA PRO A 488 -0.15 19.71 27.30
C PRO A 488 1.39 19.68 27.25
N ALA A 489 2.06 19.91 28.38
CA ALA A 489 3.53 19.87 28.45
C ALA A 489 4.11 18.47 28.13
N SER A 490 3.30 17.41 28.25
CA SER A 490 3.68 16.05 27.84
C SER A 490 4.01 15.93 26.35
N PHE A 491 3.49 16.83 25.53
CA PHE A 491 3.72 16.85 24.09
C PHE A 491 5.04 17.54 23.70
N ASP A 492 5.68 18.30 24.62
CA ASP A 492 6.89 19.10 24.31
C ASP A 492 8.17 18.25 24.08
N ASP A 493 8.12 16.93 24.32
CA ASP A 493 9.23 16.03 24.02
C ASP A 493 9.26 15.64 22.55
N HIS A 494 10.13 16.29 21.78
CA HIS A 494 10.22 16.12 20.34
C HIS A 494 11.38 15.22 19.89
N PHE A 495 12.26 14.82 20.80
CA PHE A 495 13.53 14.20 20.44
C PHE A 495 13.72 12.79 21.00
N SER A 496 13.15 12.44 22.16
CA SER A 496 13.45 11.15 22.80
C SER A 496 13.17 9.95 21.90
N GLN A 497 12.02 9.94 21.21
CA GLN A 497 11.64 8.84 20.33
C GLN A 497 12.38 8.84 19.00
N ALA A 498 12.81 10.00 18.52
CA ALA A 498 13.72 10.07 17.39
C ALA A 498 15.08 9.43 17.74
N ARG A 499 15.61 9.72 18.95
CA ARG A 499 16.84 9.09 19.45
C ARG A 499 16.67 7.58 19.61
N LEU A 500 15.57 7.14 20.20
CA LEU A 500 15.26 5.72 20.37
C LEU A 500 15.21 4.99 19.03
N PHE A 501 14.51 5.55 18.05
CA PHE A 501 14.46 4.95 16.72
C PHE A 501 15.85 4.87 16.09
N TYR A 502 16.61 5.98 16.05
CA TYR A 502 17.94 5.99 15.45
C TYR A 502 18.92 5.02 16.14
N SER A 503 18.91 4.97 17.48
CA SER A 503 19.80 4.07 18.24
C SER A 503 19.49 2.59 18.01
N SER A 504 18.26 2.29 17.60
CA SER A 504 17.77 0.94 17.31
C SER A 504 18.09 0.44 15.91
N LEU A 505 18.53 1.33 15.01
CA LEU A 505 18.92 0.97 13.66
C LEU A 505 20.26 0.25 13.63
N SER A 506 20.40 -0.71 12.70
CA SER A 506 21.68 -1.30 12.35
C SER A 506 22.62 -0.25 11.72
N ASP A 507 23.92 -0.53 11.65
CA ASP A 507 24.90 0.42 11.12
C ASP A 507 24.63 0.78 9.65
N ILE A 508 24.14 -0.18 8.84
CA ILE A 508 23.77 0.08 7.44
C ILE A 508 22.52 0.96 7.35
N GLU A 509 21.52 0.75 8.21
CA GLU A 509 20.32 1.59 8.24
C GLU A 509 20.64 3.02 8.70
N LYS A 510 21.54 3.18 9.68
CA LYS A 510 22.06 4.50 10.08
C LYS A 510 22.78 5.21 8.92
N THR A 511 23.57 4.45 8.16
CA THR A 511 24.24 4.95 6.95
C THR A 511 23.23 5.44 5.91
N HIS A 512 22.19 4.68 5.64
CA HIS A 512 21.13 5.08 4.71
C HIS A 512 20.35 6.31 5.18
N VAL A 513 20.07 6.43 6.48
CA VAL A 513 19.44 7.63 7.06
C VAL A 513 20.32 8.87 6.82
N ALA A 514 21.62 8.78 7.10
CA ALA A 514 22.56 9.88 6.87
C ALA A 514 22.63 10.27 5.38
N GLN A 515 22.65 9.28 4.49
CA GLN A 515 22.61 9.49 3.04
C GLN A 515 21.31 10.17 2.59
N ALA A 516 20.16 9.75 3.16
CA ALA A 516 18.86 10.33 2.83
C ALA A 516 18.76 11.81 3.24
N TYR A 517 19.13 12.15 4.48
CA TYR A 517 19.19 13.55 4.93
C TYR A 517 20.15 14.38 4.07
N THR A 518 21.33 13.84 3.76
CA THR A 518 22.32 14.52 2.92
C THR A 518 21.76 14.76 1.51
N PHE A 519 21.10 13.77 0.92
CA PHE A 519 20.48 13.89 -0.40
C PHE A 519 19.37 14.95 -0.40
N GLU A 520 18.43 14.87 0.55
CA GLU A 520 17.29 15.78 0.58
C GLU A 520 17.69 17.23 0.87
N LEU A 521 18.51 17.46 1.91
CA LEU A 521 19.00 18.79 2.24
C LEU A 521 19.97 19.33 1.17
N GLY A 522 20.66 18.44 0.44
CA GLY A 522 21.47 18.78 -0.71
C GLY A 522 20.66 19.37 -1.87
N LYS A 523 19.35 19.10 -1.93
CA LYS A 523 18.42 19.68 -2.92
C LYS A 523 17.81 21.01 -2.48
N CYS A 524 17.87 21.36 -1.19
CA CYS A 524 17.44 22.68 -0.73
C CYS A 524 18.40 23.78 -1.22
N TYR A 525 17.87 24.95 -1.54
CA TYR A 525 18.65 26.10 -1.98
C TYR A 525 19.11 26.96 -0.79
N GLU A 526 18.22 27.21 0.17
CA GLU A 526 18.44 28.16 1.25
C GLU A 526 19.32 27.56 2.35
N GLN A 527 20.51 28.13 2.53
CA GLN A 527 21.47 27.70 3.53
C GLN A 527 20.91 27.72 4.98
N PRO A 528 20.12 28.73 5.41
CA PRO A 528 19.53 28.73 6.76
C PRO A 528 18.61 27.53 7.03
N ILE A 529 17.99 26.93 6.01
CA ILE A 529 17.16 25.72 6.18
C ILE A 529 18.05 24.52 6.51
N LYS A 530 19.17 24.38 5.80
CA LYS A 530 20.15 23.30 6.03
C LYS A 530 20.74 23.41 7.44
N GLU A 531 21.18 24.60 7.83
CA GLU A 531 21.77 24.85 9.15
C GLU A 531 20.76 24.62 10.29
N ARG A 532 19.51 25.06 10.14
CA ARG A 532 18.45 24.79 11.13
C ARG A 532 18.13 23.30 11.22
N THR A 533 18.09 22.59 10.09
CA THR A 533 17.87 21.14 10.11
C THR A 533 19.02 20.42 10.80
N LEU A 534 20.28 20.83 10.58
CA LEU A 534 21.42 20.29 11.31
C LEU A 534 21.31 20.53 12.84
N LEU A 535 20.75 21.67 13.28
CA LEU A 535 20.48 21.89 14.72
C LEU A 535 19.45 20.89 15.26
N VAL A 536 18.41 20.57 14.49
CA VAL A 536 17.42 19.54 14.84
C VAL A 536 18.08 18.16 14.92
N ILE A 537 18.89 17.79 13.92
CA ILE A 537 19.59 16.50 13.88
C ILE A 537 20.61 16.39 15.03
N ALA A 538 21.32 17.46 15.39
CA ALA A 538 22.23 17.47 16.53
C ALA A 538 21.52 17.16 17.85
N ASN A 539 20.24 17.51 17.97
CA ASN A 539 19.42 17.12 19.12
C ASN A 539 18.97 15.66 19.07
N ILE A 540 19.15 14.93 17.96
CA ILE A 540 18.90 13.48 17.88
C ILE A 540 20.20 12.75 18.21
N ASP A 541 21.22 12.93 17.38
CA ASP A 541 22.48 12.21 17.49
C ASP A 541 23.64 13.02 16.88
N ALA A 542 24.76 13.08 17.60
CA ALA A 542 25.90 13.90 17.22
C ALA A 542 26.69 13.33 16.03
N GLU A 543 26.76 12.00 15.89
CA GLU A 543 27.46 11.33 14.80
C GLU A 543 26.65 11.44 13.50
N LEU A 544 25.34 11.23 13.57
CA LEU A 544 24.42 11.48 12.45
C LEU A 544 24.57 12.93 11.95
N CYS A 545 24.52 13.90 12.87
CA CYS A 545 24.67 15.31 12.52
C CYS A 545 26.02 15.59 11.86
N ALA A 546 27.11 15.02 12.37
CA ALA A 546 28.45 15.20 11.81
C ALA A 546 28.55 14.61 10.39
N THR A 547 28.03 13.41 10.17
CA THR A 547 28.02 12.76 8.84
C THR A 547 27.21 13.58 7.83
N VAL A 548 26.00 14.02 8.20
CA VAL A 548 25.15 14.84 7.32
C VAL A 548 25.80 16.20 7.04
N ALA A 549 26.34 16.87 8.06
CA ALA A 549 27.01 18.15 7.90
C ALA A 549 28.23 18.05 6.95
N ALA A 550 29.04 16.99 7.09
CA ALA A 550 30.15 16.71 6.19
C ALA A 550 29.68 16.50 4.75
N GLY A 551 28.60 15.74 4.54
CA GLY A 551 28.00 15.53 3.22
C GLY A 551 27.46 16.82 2.56
N LEU A 552 27.03 17.79 3.38
CA LEU A 552 26.58 19.11 2.92
C LEU A 552 27.72 20.14 2.80
N GLY A 553 28.94 19.82 3.26
CA GLY A 553 30.05 20.76 3.33
C GLY A 553 29.87 21.88 4.37
N LEU A 554 29.15 21.59 5.46
CA LEU A 554 28.81 22.53 6.54
C LEU A 554 29.43 22.09 7.87
N PRO A 555 29.65 23.01 8.83
CA PRO A 555 30.05 22.64 10.19
C PRO A 555 28.90 21.95 10.94
N ALA A 556 29.21 20.92 11.72
CA ALA A 556 28.25 20.29 12.61
C ALA A 556 27.97 21.20 13.83
N PRO A 557 26.73 21.64 14.07
CA PRO A 557 26.40 22.39 15.27
C PRO A 557 26.42 21.49 16.52
N LYS A 558 26.44 22.13 17.69
CA LYS A 558 26.24 21.43 18.96
C LYS A 558 24.74 21.28 19.25
N PRO A 559 24.32 20.22 19.97
CA PRO A 559 22.94 20.10 20.43
C PRO A 559 22.54 21.33 21.26
N SER A 560 21.29 21.77 21.07
CA SER A 560 20.67 22.83 21.87
C SER A 560 19.88 22.29 23.06
N VAL A 561 19.58 20.99 23.08
CA VAL A 561 18.89 20.30 24.17
C VAL A 561 19.85 19.30 24.83
N PRO A 562 20.02 19.31 26.16
CA PRO A 562 20.83 18.30 26.86
C PRO A 562 20.21 16.91 26.71
N PHE A 563 21.06 15.89 26.52
CA PHE A 563 20.68 14.49 26.62
C PHE A 563 21.89 13.68 27.10
N ASP A 564 21.76 13.05 28.27
CA ASP A 564 22.90 12.47 28.99
C ASP A 564 23.01 10.94 28.83
N ASP A 565 21.92 10.24 28.47
CA ASP A 565 21.89 8.78 28.34
C ASP A 565 21.41 8.32 26.95
N ALA A 566 22.11 7.33 26.37
CA ALA A 566 21.64 6.65 25.17
C ALA A 566 20.38 5.82 25.49
N PRO A 567 19.29 5.94 24.71
CA PRO A 567 18.09 5.16 24.97
C PRO A 567 18.36 3.67 24.77
N THR A 568 17.68 2.82 25.54
CA THR A 568 17.74 1.36 25.35
C THR A 568 17.16 1.02 23.97
N PRO A 569 17.95 0.43 23.05
CA PRO A 569 17.47 0.10 21.71
C PRO A 569 16.28 -0.88 21.72
N SER A 570 15.37 -0.73 20.76
CA SER A 570 14.25 -1.63 20.49
C SER A 570 14.50 -2.38 19.17
N PRO A 571 14.90 -3.67 19.21
CA PRO A 571 15.17 -4.45 18.00
C PRO A 571 14.00 -4.52 17.01
N ALA A 572 12.75 -4.38 17.50
CA ALA A 572 11.55 -4.37 16.65
C ALA A 572 11.50 -3.22 15.64
N LEU A 573 12.29 -2.15 15.86
CA LEU A 573 12.31 -0.98 14.98
C LEU A 573 13.18 -1.17 13.72
N SER A 574 14.21 -2.02 13.79
CA SER A 574 15.11 -2.34 12.67
C SER A 574 14.47 -3.32 11.69
N GLN A 575 14.76 -3.15 10.40
CA GLN A 575 14.35 -4.06 9.32
C GLN A 575 15.43 -5.12 9.02
N VAL A 576 16.65 -4.95 9.52
CA VAL A 576 17.82 -5.76 9.16
C VAL A 576 18.17 -6.73 10.30
N GLY A 577 18.49 -7.97 9.94
CA GLY A 577 19.00 -8.98 10.89
C GLY A 577 18.08 -10.19 11.12
N ALA A 578 16.88 -10.19 10.56
CA ALA A 578 15.98 -11.33 10.54
C ALA A 578 15.91 -12.02 9.16
N GLU A 579 15.53 -13.30 9.15
CA GLU A 579 15.26 -14.08 7.94
C GLU A 579 13.75 -14.25 7.74
N TRP A 580 13.30 -14.19 6.47
CA TRP A 580 11.89 -14.21 6.11
C TRP A 580 11.59 -15.17 4.94
N PRO A 581 10.32 -15.58 4.76
CA PRO A 581 9.91 -16.36 3.60
C PRO A 581 10.20 -15.65 2.27
N VAL A 582 10.58 -16.43 1.25
CA VAL A 582 10.93 -15.92 -0.09
C VAL A 582 9.77 -15.97 -1.09
N ALA A 583 8.58 -16.38 -0.65
CA ALA A 583 7.41 -16.49 -1.52
C ALA A 583 7.07 -15.14 -2.20
N GLY A 584 6.82 -15.18 -3.50
CA GLY A 584 6.55 -14.00 -4.33
C GLY A 584 7.77 -13.11 -4.61
N ARG A 585 9.00 -13.54 -4.31
CA ARG A 585 10.23 -12.91 -4.80
C ARG A 585 10.43 -13.22 -6.29
N VAL A 586 11.05 -12.31 -7.02
CA VAL A 586 11.26 -12.42 -8.47
C VAL A 586 12.73 -12.71 -8.74
N VAL A 587 13.03 -13.75 -9.51
CA VAL A 587 14.41 -14.16 -9.84
C VAL A 587 14.61 -14.14 -11.34
N GLY A 588 15.57 -13.33 -11.80
CA GLY A 588 15.97 -13.25 -13.20
C GLY A 588 16.95 -14.37 -13.55
N ILE A 589 16.80 -15.00 -14.71
CA ILE A 589 17.70 -16.06 -15.20
C ILE A 589 18.20 -15.69 -16.60
N VAL A 590 19.46 -15.30 -16.73
CA VAL A 590 20.09 -14.98 -18.02
C VAL A 590 20.45 -16.27 -18.74
N ALA A 591 19.92 -16.44 -19.94
CA ALA A 591 20.18 -17.59 -20.80
C ALA A 591 20.08 -17.24 -22.30
N ASP A 592 20.85 -17.95 -23.10
CA ASP A 592 20.83 -17.95 -24.57
C ASP A 592 20.85 -19.40 -25.10
N GLU A 593 20.93 -19.59 -26.41
CA GLU A 593 20.93 -20.91 -27.05
C GLU A 593 22.17 -21.76 -26.69
N ASN A 594 23.26 -21.13 -26.23
CA ASN A 594 24.50 -21.81 -25.84
C ASN A 594 24.52 -22.18 -24.35
N SER A 595 23.54 -21.72 -23.57
CA SER A 595 23.45 -21.93 -22.13
C SER A 595 23.02 -23.36 -21.77
N ASP A 596 23.21 -23.76 -20.51
CA ASP A 596 22.64 -24.99 -19.95
C ASP A 596 21.11 -24.88 -19.78
N LEU A 597 20.37 -25.00 -20.88
CA LEU A 597 18.91 -24.87 -20.88
C LEU A 597 18.18 -25.96 -20.09
N ALA A 598 18.82 -27.13 -19.88
CA ALA A 598 18.29 -28.16 -19.01
C ALA A 598 18.34 -27.72 -17.54
N GLY A 599 19.47 -27.15 -17.09
CA GLY A 599 19.63 -26.53 -15.78
C GLY A 599 18.68 -25.34 -15.58
N VAL A 600 18.52 -24.47 -16.58
CA VAL A 600 17.55 -23.36 -16.55
C VAL A 600 16.12 -23.85 -16.28
N ARG A 601 15.67 -24.88 -17.01
CA ARG A 601 14.32 -25.46 -16.82
C ARG A 601 14.13 -26.03 -15.42
N VAL A 602 15.16 -26.65 -14.84
CA VAL A 602 15.14 -27.14 -13.46
C VAL A 602 15.04 -25.98 -12.48
N ALA A 603 15.85 -24.92 -12.65
CA ALA A 603 15.80 -23.73 -11.80
C ALA A 603 14.43 -23.03 -11.86
N VAL A 604 13.86 -22.84 -13.05
CA VAL A 604 12.50 -22.30 -13.24
C VAL A 604 11.47 -23.13 -12.47
N SER A 605 11.54 -24.46 -12.58
CA SER A 605 10.59 -25.36 -11.92
C SER A 605 10.73 -25.33 -10.40
N ALA A 606 11.97 -25.26 -9.89
CA ALA A 606 12.26 -25.17 -8.45
C ALA A 606 11.79 -23.84 -7.85
N LEU A 607 12.09 -22.71 -8.50
CA LEU A 607 11.63 -21.39 -8.09
C LEU A 607 10.09 -21.33 -8.01
N ALA A 608 9.40 -21.85 -9.04
CA ALA A 608 7.94 -21.89 -9.05
C ALA A 608 7.37 -22.82 -7.95
N ALA A 609 8.04 -23.93 -7.64
CA ALA A 609 7.63 -24.84 -6.57
C ALA A 609 7.74 -24.20 -5.17
N ASP A 610 8.70 -23.30 -4.98
CA ASP A 610 8.89 -22.51 -3.75
C ASP A 610 8.02 -21.24 -3.71
N GLY A 611 7.14 -21.04 -4.71
CA GLY A 611 6.25 -19.89 -4.79
C GLY A 611 6.92 -18.58 -5.21
N MET A 612 8.13 -18.65 -5.79
CA MET A 612 8.82 -17.50 -6.41
C MET A 612 8.44 -17.36 -7.90
N VAL A 613 8.76 -16.19 -8.47
CA VAL A 613 8.47 -15.86 -9.87
C VAL A 613 9.77 -15.91 -10.69
N PRO A 614 10.01 -16.98 -11.48
CA PRO A 614 11.17 -17.06 -12.37
C PRO A 614 10.92 -16.28 -13.66
N LEU A 615 11.85 -15.39 -14.03
CA LEU A 615 11.83 -14.67 -15.30
C LEU A 615 13.09 -14.98 -16.11
N VAL A 616 12.93 -15.71 -17.21
CA VAL A 616 14.05 -16.00 -18.12
C VAL A 616 14.32 -14.78 -18.99
N ILE A 617 15.58 -14.37 -19.04
CA ILE A 617 16.09 -13.20 -19.76
C ILE A 617 16.94 -13.69 -20.93
N GLY A 618 16.51 -13.41 -22.16
CA GLY A 618 17.18 -13.87 -23.38
C GLY A 618 17.45 -12.77 -24.42
N PRO A 619 18.07 -13.12 -25.55
CA PRO A 619 18.38 -12.17 -26.62
C PRO A 619 17.13 -11.63 -27.34
N HIS A 620 16.05 -12.42 -27.40
CA HIS A 620 14.79 -12.09 -28.05
C HIS A 620 13.60 -12.73 -27.34
N GLY A 621 12.38 -12.27 -27.65
CA GLY A 621 11.15 -12.90 -27.15
C GLY A 621 10.90 -14.27 -27.78
N GLY A 622 9.88 -14.99 -27.30
CA GLY A 622 9.56 -16.33 -27.78
C GLY A 622 10.26 -17.42 -26.97
N THR A 623 11.02 -18.29 -27.63
CA THR A 623 11.78 -19.39 -27.00
C THR A 623 13.25 -19.31 -27.35
N VAL A 624 14.10 -19.77 -26.42
CA VAL A 624 15.48 -20.21 -26.72
C VAL A 624 15.49 -21.74 -26.74
N ASP A 625 16.14 -22.30 -27.75
CA ASP A 625 16.09 -23.73 -28.06
C ASP A 625 17.52 -24.30 -28.14
N SER A 626 17.74 -25.46 -27.53
CA SER A 626 18.95 -26.26 -27.68
C SER A 626 18.59 -27.74 -27.88
N ASP A 627 19.60 -28.57 -28.18
CA ASP A 627 19.41 -30.02 -28.33
C ASP A 627 18.82 -30.70 -27.07
N SER A 628 18.95 -30.07 -25.89
CA SER A 628 18.53 -30.64 -24.59
C SER A 628 17.22 -30.05 -24.04
N ALA A 629 16.84 -28.85 -24.43
CA ALA A 629 15.66 -28.17 -23.91
C ALA A 629 15.18 -26.97 -24.75
N THR A 630 13.89 -26.69 -24.64
CA THR A 630 13.25 -25.43 -25.07
C THR A 630 12.84 -24.66 -23.83
N VAL A 631 13.16 -23.37 -23.76
CA VAL A 631 12.80 -22.48 -22.65
C VAL A 631 12.14 -21.22 -23.20
N ALA A 632 10.96 -20.86 -22.69
CA ALA A 632 10.32 -19.59 -23.07
C ALA A 632 11.01 -18.40 -22.39
N VAL A 633 11.18 -17.33 -23.14
CA VAL A 633 11.78 -16.08 -22.68
C VAL A 633 10.70 -15.15 -22.12
N SER A 634 10.90 -14.70 -20.88
CA SER A 634 10.00 -13.77 -20.18
C SER A 634 10.37 -12.30 -20.43
N ARG A 635 11.66 -12.03 -20.60
CA ARG A 635 12.22 -10.70 -20.90
C ARG A 635 13.34 -10.81 -21.92
N THR A 636 13.46 -9.83 -22.80
CA THR A 636 14.70 -9.65 -23.57
C THR A 636 15.72 -8.86 -22.76
N PHE A 637 17.00 -8.87 -23.17
CA PHE A 637 18.03 -7.97 -22.62
C PHE A 637 17.63 -6.48 -22.72
N ASP A 638 16.76 -6.14 -23.68
CA ASP A 638 16.25 -4.78 -23.83
C ASP A 638 15.22 -4.42 -22.75
N THR A 639 14.31 -5.35 -22.49
CA THR A 639 13.15 -5.15 -21.61
C THR A 639 13.42 -5.45 -20.14
N ALA A 640 14.48 -6.22 -19.83
CA ALA A 640 14.83 -6.56 -18.45
C ALA A 640 15.54 -5.39 -17.76
N ARG A 641 15.15 -5.08 -16.52
CA ARG A 641 15.88 -4.14 -15.65
C ARG A 641 16.10 -4.72 -14.27
N SER A 642 17.23 -4.35 -13.64
CA SER A 642 17.63 -4.85 -12.31
C SER A 642 16.54 -4.68 -11.26
N ILE A 643 15.74 -3.62 -11.38
CA ILE A 643 14.64 -3.27 -10.47
C ILE A 643 13.55 -4.35 -10.39
N GLU A 644 13.40 -5.19 -11.42
CA GLU A 644 12.39 -6.25 -11.45
C GLU A 644 12.78 -7.44 -10.57
N PHE A 645 14.07 -7.61 -10.28
CA PHE A 645 14.62 -8.84 -9.70
C PHE A 645 15.10 -8.64 -8.27
N ASP A 646 14.82 -9.63 -7.41
CA ASP A 646 15.39 -9.75 -6.07
C ASP A 646 16.74 -10.50 -6.09
N ALA A 647 16.95 -11.40 -7.07
CA ALA A 647 18.21 -12.08 -7.35
C ALA A 647 18.40 -12.33 -8.86
N LEU A 648 19.66 -12.52 -9.28
CA LEU A 648 20.01 -12.83 -10.67
C LEU A 648 20.78 -14.16 -10.73
N LEU A 649 20.40 -15.00 -11.70
CA LEU A 649 21.04 -16.25 -12.04
C LEU A 649 21.64 -16.16 -13.45
N LEU A 650 22.89 -16.56 -13.61
CA LEU A 650 23.61 -16.56 -14.88
C LEU A 650 23.85 -18.01 -15.33
N ALA A 651 23.10 -18.45 -16.34
CA ALA A 651 23.19 -19.80 -16.90
C ALA A 651 24.11 -19.89 -18.13
N GLY A 652 24.50 -18.74 -18.67
CA GLY A 652 25.42 -18.60 -19.79
C GLY A 652 25.96 -17.17 -19.89
N ALA A 653 26.83 -16.94 -20.87
CA ALA A 653 27.53 -15.67 -21.06
C ALA A 653 27.30 -15.04 -22.45
N PRO A 654 26.04 -14.67 -22.78
CA PRO A 654 25.78 -13.92 -24.00
C PRO A 654 26.52 -12.58 -24.00
N THR A 655 27.07 -12.21 -25.15
CA THR A 655 27.82 -10.96 -25.30
C THR A 655 26.85 -9.80 -25.60
N ASP A 656 26.42 -9.07 -24.56
CA ASP A 656 25.58 -7.88 -24.69
C ASP A 656 25.90 -6.83 -23.61
N PRO A 657 26.22 -5.57 -23.96
CA PRO A 657 26.62 -4.54 -22.99
C PRO A 657 25.51 -4.16 -22.00
N ARG A 658 24.24 -4.48 -22.29
CA ARG A 658 23.13 -4.25 -21.34
C ARG A 658 23.23 -5.19 -20.14
N LEU A 659 23.87 -6.35 -20.29
CA LEU A 659 24.10 -7.28 -19.18
C LEU A 659 25.15 -6.75 -18.21
N ASP A 660 26.14 -5.99 -18.68
CA ASP A 660 27.11 -5.32 -17.81
C ASP A 660 26.41 -4.30 -16.89
N ILE A 661 25.46 -3.53 -17.45
CA ILE A 661 24.66 -2.57 -16.68
C ILE A 661 23.77 -3.32 -15.66
N LEU A 662 23.05 -4.34 -16.11
CA LEU A 662 22.21 -5.17 -15.24
C LEU A 662 23.01 -5.72 -14.07
N LEU A 663 24.17 -6.32 -14.34
CA LEU A 663 25.04 -6.92 -13.33
C LEU A 663 25.58 -5.87 -12.35
N ALA A 664 26.01 -4.71 -12.86
CA ALA A 664 26.50 -3.61 -12.03
C ALA A 664 25.42 -3.03 -11.11
N GLU A 665 24.19 -2.88 -11.60
CA GLU A 665 23.06 -2.44 -10.77
C GLU A 665 22.71 -3.48 -9.70
N MET A 666 22.54 -4.75 -10.08
CA MET A 666 22.29 -5.85 -9.14
C MET A 666 23.36 -5.90 -8.04
N PHE A 667 24.64 -5.73 -8.41
CA PHE A 667 25.75 -5.74 -7.48
C PHE A 667 25.68 -4.56 -6.49
N ARG A 668 25.57 -3.33 -7.00
CA ARG A 668 25.55 -2.09 -6.20
C ARG A 668 24.32 -1.98 -5.31
N HIS A 669 23.22 -2.66 -5.66
CA HIS A 669 22.01 -2.69 -4.83
C HIS A 669 22.05 -3.82 -3.79
N GLY A 670 23.17 -4.53 -3.63
CA GLY A 670 23.34 -5.57 -2.64
C GLY A 670 22.49 -6.82 -2.92
N LYS A 671 22.12 -7.07 -4.18
CA LYS A 671 21.33 -8.25 -4.56
C LYS A 671 22.24 -9.46 -4.74
N VAL A 672 21.67 -10.65 -4.51
CA VAL A 672 22.38 -11.92 -4.64
C VAL A 672 22.51 -12.26 -6.13
N ILE A 673 23.69 -12.70 -6.54
CA ILE A 673 23.97 -13.11 -7.93
C ILE A 673 24.59 -14.51 -7.90
N GLY A 674 23.98 -15.44 -8.61
CA GLY A 674 24.46 -16.80 -8.78
C GLY A 674 24.86 -17.08 -10.23
N ALA A 675 25.91 -17.88 -10.44
CA ALA A 675 26.32 -18.33 -11.75
C ALA A 675 26.78 -19.79 -11.72
N TRP A 676 26.52 -20.52 -12.82
CA TRP A 676 27.07 -21.85 -13.04
C TRP A 676 27.54 -22.01 -14.49
N ASN A 677 28.43 -22.97 -14.70
CA ASN A 677 29.02 -23.28 -16.01
C ASN A 677 29.51 -22.00 -16.73
N ASP A 678 29.11 -21.79 -17.97
CA ASP A 678 29.54 -20.65 -18.78
C ASP A 678 29.05 -19.30 -18.24
N GLY A 679 28.06 -19.28 -17.35
CA GLY A 679 27.60 -18.06 -16.69
C GLY A 679 28.66 -17.39 -15.81
N THR A 680 29.70 -18.11 -15.38
CA THR A 680 30.79 -17.54 -14.57
C THR A 680 31.63 -16.53 -15.34
N VAL A 681 31.68 -16.64 -16.68
CA VAL A 681 32.47 -15.75 -17.54
C VAL A 681 32.02 -14.30 -17.41
N LEU A 682 30.72 -14.04 -17.25
CA LEU A 682 30.19 -12.67 -17.03
C LEU A 682 30.64 -12.08 -15.70
N LEU A 683 30.74 -12.90 -14.65
CA LEU A 683 31.25 -12.46 -13.34
C LEU A 683 32.75 -12.17 -13.39
N GLU A 684 33.50 -13.00 -14.12
CA GLU A 684 34.93 -12.82 -14.33
C GLU A 684 35.23 -11.55 -15.12
N SER A 685 34.50 -11.28 -16.22
CA SER A 685 34.67 -10.07 -17.01
C SER A 685 34.32 -8.80 -16.23
N ALA A 686 33.37 -8.89 -15.30
CA ALA A 686 33.00 -7.80 -14.42
C ALA A 686 33.88 -7.67 -13.16
N GLY A 687 34.79 -8.62 -12.90
CA GLY A 687 35.67 -8.62 -11.74
C GLY A 687 34.96 -8.86 -10.40
N LEU A 688 33.85 -9.61 -10.38
CA LEU A 688 32.99 -9.77 -9.20
C LEU A 688 33.17 -11.09 -8.44
N THR A 689 34.01 -12.01 -8.91
CA THR A 689 34.05 -13.41 -8.45
C THR A 689 34.44 -13.64 -6.98
N ALA A 690 35.03 -12.64 -6.31
CA ALA A 690 35.51 -12.75 -4.93
C ALA A 690 34.71 -11.92 -3.91
N SER A 691 33.52 -11.46 -4.28
CA SER A 691 32.68 -10.60 -3.43
C SER A 691 31.61 -11.38 -2.67
N ASP A 692 31.31 -10.93 -1.44
CA ASP A 692 30.20 -11.46 -0.64
C ASP A 692 28.90 -11.51 -1.45
N GLY A 693 28.15 -12.61 -1.34
CA GLY A 693 26.85 -12.79 -2.01
C GLY A 693 26.91 -13.06 -3.52
N ILE A 694 28.10 -13.38 -4.04
CA ILE A 694 28.30 -13.96 -5.36
C ILE A 694 28.48 -15.47 -5.19
N ILE A 695 27.59 -16.25 -5.80
CA ILE A 695 27.58 -17.71 -5.70
C ILE A 695 28.03 -18.30 -7.03
N ILE A 696 29.06 -19.15 -7.00
CA ILE A 696 29.56 -19.86 -8.18
C ILE A 696 29.49 -21.37 -7.88
N GLY A 697 28.93 -22.13 -8.80
CA GLY A 697 28.80 -23.59 -8.68
C GLY A 697 28.88 -24.32 -10.02
N GLU A 698 28.93 -25.65 -9.96
CA GLU A 698 29.02 -26.51 -11.14
C GLU A 698 27.65 -26.77 -11.81
N ASP A 699 26.55 -26.54 -11.10
CA ASP A 699 25.19 -26.79 -11.59
C ASP A 699 24.17 -25.77 -11.05
N GLY A 700 23.11 -25.53 -11.83
CA GLY A 700 22.05 -24.59 -11.47
C GLY A 700 21.35 -24.89 -10.14
N PRO A 701 20.95 -26.15 -9.85
CA PRO A 701 20.32 -26.51 -8.57
C PRO A 701 21.15 -26.14 -7.33
N SER A 702 22.45 -26.47 -7.30
CA SER A 702 23.31 -26.18 -6.15
C SER A 702 23.56 -24.68 -5.94
N VAL A 703 23.63 -23.91 -7.04
CA VAL A 703 23.69 -22.44 -6.99
C VAL A 703 22.38 -21.86 -6.48
N LEU A 704 21.24 -22.33 -7.00
CA LEU A 704 19.93 -21.84 -6.61
C LEU A 704 19.67 -22.04 -5.11
N GLU A 705 20.02 -23.18 -4.53
CA GLU A 705 19.86 -23.46 -3.10
C GLU A 705 20.54 -22.39 -2.22
N GLN A 706 21.79 -22.05 -2.56
CA GLN A 706 22.56 -21.02 -1.84
C GLN A 706 22.01 -19.62 -2.07
N VAL A 707 21.58 -19.30 -3.30
CA VAL A 707 20.93 -18.01 -3.61
C VAL A 707 19.64 -17.84 -2.81
N VAL A 708 18.81 -18.89 -2.72
CA VAL A 708 17.57 -18.88 -1.94
C VAL A 708 17.84 -18.73 -0.45
N ALA A 709 18.91 -19.33 0.08
CA ALA A 709 19.30 -19.13 1.46
C ALA A 709 19.61 -17.65 1.76
N LEU A 710 20.36 -16.98 0.88
CA LEU A 710 20.68 -15.56 1.04
C LEU A 710 19.48 -14.62 0.81
N LEU A 711 18.53 -15.00 -0.06
CA LEU A 711 17.31 -14.23 -0.31
C LEU A 711 16.45 -14.04 0.95
N LYS A 712 16.53 -14.95 1.93
CA LYS A 712 15.81 -14.82 3.21
C LYS A 712 16.22 -13.58 4.00
N SER A 713 17.44 -13.10 3.81
CA SER A 713 17.97 -11.88 4.45
C SER A 713 17.76 -10.62 3.58
N HIS A 714 17.03 -10.74 2.47
CA HIS A 714 16.68 -9.70 1.48
C HIS A 714 17.84 -9.13 0.66
N ARG A 715 18.94 -8.71 1.30
CA ARG A 715 20.15 -8.19 0.65
C ARG A 715 21.42 -8.70 1.32
N VAL A 716 22.51 -8.56 0.59
CA VAL A 716 23.87 -8.82 1.06
C VAL A 716 24.40 -7.54 1.71
N TRP A 717 23.95 -7.26 2.93
CA TRP A 717 24.23 -6.00 3.63
C TRP A 717 25.72 -5.76 3.89
N SER A 718 26.55 -6.80 4.01
CA SER A 718 28.00 -6.67 4.17
C SER A 718 28.71 -6.07 2.95
N ARG A 719 28.02 -6.03 1.79
CA ARG A 719 28.53 -5.45 0.55
C ARG A 719 28.27 -3.94 0.44
N LEU A 720 27.31 -3.41 1.20
CA LEU A 720 26.81 -2.03 1.08
C LEU A 720 27.50 -1.06 2.03
#